data_AF-A0A818AR66-F1
#
_entry.id   AF-A0A818AR66-F1
#
_cell.length_a   1.000
_cell.length_b   1.000
_cell.length_c   1.000
_cell.angle_alpha   90.00
_cell.angle_beta   90.00
_cell.angle_gamma   90.00
#
_symmetry.space_group_name_H-M   'P 1'
#
loop_
_entity.id
_entity.type
_entity.pdbx_description
1 polymer ?
#
loop_
_entity_poly.entity_id
_entity_poly.type
_entity_poly.pdbx_seq_one_letter_code
_entity_poly.pdbx_strand_id
1 'polypeptide(L)'
;MSSHEAIGSISVPILISIILKSISAYIICLCIIIINTLLIASLTLIKRLRTTQNLLLINVCFACIYFSLSCMISVSFTISILNTKNVNSYLCQLIGFLIMSSSHCVMLSYTLVAFVRFLTIIYPFNKKITTIHYIKIYLISIWSVAFLLPGISLILPKQQIIFQSKAKMCTINQQSPLLFMYFCTGYIIPFILISLMNLVIYLNVTHSRQVLFLSRTQQCRLNRRKRRNLRLLRQFSFFTIIFLLGWTPFIMIEIFDKKEKLPDVFYLFTLILPSICILIDSNAILYWNKTIHQQIQLWWRSLIKKKPQVINHQRNSPSLDHDILSIGTNANIEIPRNESEPEIISSNINEQSSWDPDLTNTNAFNKQPTQFNVVIIVIVVVGIVLVGAIIGTVVGVILTQKTKTVADNSLTYNEACTVGSNQCISSQNLSCSNGFCSCSSPYSWNSVTTSCTYLTYNQSCTASNQCDSSVDLTCTGTCTCNNLKVWNISTCVCPAGTFLNSSNICQTGYTVNQSCTMGSNQCDSTKGLYCNNSRCQCDYSTKYWNINFLTCNSRLNYSEMCVYDSDCLPTLICPTVPGVCNCSRYLPDLVCNCDNTKYYDPMTLQCVNRATYGGSCSASANYTCLLTLYCNAGTCACPTGTTWVAANTACVTSG
;
A
#
# COMPACT_ATOMS: atom_id res chain seq x y z
N MET A 1 17.43 38.75 22.47
CA MET A 1 16.74 39.44 21.35
C MET A 1 15.33 38.89 21.25
N SER A 2 14.36 39.62 21.80
CA SER A 2 12.94 39.30 21.80
C SER A 2 12.27 40.03 20.63
N SER A 3 12.24 39.40 19.46
CA SER A 3 11.36 39.82 18.36
C SER A 3 9.95 39.30 18.66
N HIS A 4 9.20 40.03 19.50
CA HIS A 4 7.75 39.91 19.54
C HIS A 4 7.21 40.51 18.24
N GLU A 5 7.22 39.73 17.16
CA GLU A 5 6.40 40.06 15.99
C GLU A 5 4.94 40.06 16.44
N ALA A 6 4.34 41.25 16.43
CA ALA A 6 2.91 41.39 16.66
C ALA A 6 2.18 40.51 15.62
N ILE A 7 1.45 39.49 16.11
CA ILE A 7 0.63 38.64 15.26
C ILE A 7 -0.41 39.56 14.60
N GLY A 8 -0.18 39.87 13.32
CA GLY A 8 -1.08 40.69 12.51
C GLY A 8 -2.49 40.12 12.50
N SER A 9 -3.48 40.96 12.22
CA SER A 9 -4.89 40.56 12.12
C SER A 9 -5.06 39.35 11.19
N ILE A 10 -5.44 38.20 11.76
CA ILE A 10 -5.69 36.97 11.02
C ILE A 10 -6.94 37.17 10.16
N SER A 11 -6.86 36.85 8.86
CA SER A 11 -8.03 36.96 7.98
C SER A 11 -9.10 35.94 8.38
N VAL A 12 -10.37 36.33 8.31
CA VAL A 12 -11.54 35.47 8.59
C VAL A 12 -11.48 34.09 7.91
N PRO A 13 -11.12 33.95 6.61
CA PRO A 13 -11.05 32.62 5.98
C PRO A 13 -9.98 31.71 6.61
N ILE A 14 -8.85 32.26 7.05
CA ILE A 14 -7.80 31.49 7.73
C ILE A 14 -8.31 31.02 9.09
N LEU A 15 -9.01 31.88 9.85
CA LEU A 15 -9.60 31.52 11.13
C LEU A 15 -10.61 30.37 10.99
N ILE A 16 -11.51 30.43 10.00
CA ILE A 16 -12.48 29.38 9.73
C ILE A 16 -11.77 28.06 9.39
N SER A 17 -10.73 28.10 8.55
CA SER A 17 -9.94 26.91 8.19
C SER A 17 -9.28 26.27 9.42
N ILE A 18 -8.73 27.08 10.32
CA ILE A 18 -8.12 26.58 11.57
C ILE A 18 -9.16 25.93 12.48
N ILE A 19 -10.34 26.53 12.63
CA ILE A 19 -11.42 25.98 13.47
C ILE A 19 -11.90 24.63 12.90
N LEU A 20 -12.16 24.56 11.59
CA LEU A 20 -12.59 23.32 10.93
C LEU A 20 -11.53 22.21 11.04
N LYS A 21 -10.25 22.54 10.85
CA LYS A 21 -9.13 21.61 11.11
C LYS A 21 -9.14 21.11 12.55
N SER A 22 -9.27 22.02 13.51
CA SER A 22 -9.21 21.68 14.94
C SER A 22 -10.32 20.72 15.33
N ILE A 23 -11.56 20.98 14.86
CA ILE A 23 -12.71 20.12 15.09
C ILE A 23 -12.52 18.74 14.43
N SER A 24 -12.12 18.71 13.16
CA SER A 24 -11.90 17.44 12.44
C SER A 24 -10.78 16.60 13.06
N ALA A 25 -9.65 17.22 13.42
CA ALA A 25 -8.56 16.55 14.12
C ALA A 25 -9.01 15.99 15.48
N TYR A 26 -9.82 16.73 16.23
CA TYR A 26 -10.36 16.30 17.53
C TYR A 26 -11.28 15.08 17.38
N ILE A 27 -12.20 15.12 16.40
CA ILE A 27 -13.11 14.00 16.11
C ILE A 27 -12.31 12.75 15.71
N ILE A 28 -11.33 12.90 14.80
CA ILE A 28 -10.49 11.78 14.35
C ILE A 28 -9.72 11.18 15.54
N CYS A 29 -9.07 12.03 16.37
CA CYS A 29 -8.32 11.56 17.54
C CYS A 29 -9.22 10.86 18.56
N LEU A 30 -10.44 11.35 18.80
CA LEU A 30 -11.42 10.69 19.66
C LEU A 30 -11.81 9.31 19.11
N CYS A 31 -12.07 9.20 17.80
CA CYS A 31 -12.36 7.91 17.17
C CYS A 31 -11.19 6.93 17.35
N ILE A 32 -9.94 7.38 17.16
CA ILE A 32 -8.75 6.55 17.39
C ILE A 32 -8.70 6.07 18.85
N ILE A 33 -8.94 6.95 19.82
CA ILE A 33 -8.92 6.59 21.25
C ILE A 33 -10.01 5.55 21.55
N ILE A 34 -11.23 5.76 21.08
CA ILE A 34 -12.35 4.83 21.30
C ILE A 34 -12.05 3.45 20.71
N ILE A 35 -11.63 3.39 19.45
CA ILE A 35 -11.34 2.11 18.75
C ILE A 35 -10.20 1.37 19.45
N ASN A 36 -9.09 2.06 19.76
CA ASN A 36 -7.95 1.41 20.42
C ASN A 36 -8.26 0.99 21.86
N THR A 37 -9.10 1.74 22.58
CA THR A 37 -9.57 1.33 23.91
C THR A 37 -10.43 0.07 23.85
N LEU A 38 -11.34 -0.01 22.86
CA LEU A 38 -12.14 -1.22 22.62
C LEU A 38 -11.27 -2.43 22.24
N LEU A 39 -10.21 -2.22 21.45
CA LEU A 39 -9.23 -3.26 21.12
C LEU A 39 -8.49 -3.76 22.37
N ILE A 40 -7.99 -2.85 23.21
CA ILE A 40 -7.32 -3.19 24.47
C ILE A 40 -8.27 -3.96 25.39
N ALA A 41 -9.50 -3.48 25.59
CA ALA A 41 -10.51 -4.16 26.40
C ALA A 41 -10.80 -5.57 25.87
N SER A 42 -11.03 -5.71 24.56
CA SER A 42 -11.31 -7.01 23.93
C SER A 42 -10.16 -8.01 24.09
N LEU A 43 -8.91 -7.55 23.96
CA LEU A 43 -7.73 -8.39 24.09
C LEU A 43 -7.40 -8.78 25.54
N THR A 44 -7.70 -7.91 26.50
CA THR A 44 -7.37 -8.12 27.92
C THR A 44 -8.43 -8.96 28.66
N LEU A 45 -9.70 -8.74 28.34
CA LEU A 45 -10.83 -9.45 28.97
C LEU A 45 -10.92 -10.92 28.54
N ILE A 46 -10.54 -11.25 27.30
CA ILE A 46 -10.64 -12.61 26.78
C ILE A 46 -9.36 -13.39 27.11
N LYS A 47 -9.43 -14.27 28.11
CA LYS A 47 -8.30 -15.13 28.55
C LYS A 47 -7.64 -15.87 27.38
N ARG A 48 -8.43 -16.38 26.41
CA ARG A 48 -7.94 -17.11 25.22
C ARG A 48 -7.07 -16.25 24.29
N LEU A 49 -7.19 -14.93 24.34
CA LEU A 49 -6.42 -13.99 23.51
C LEU A 49 -5.13 -13.51 24.19
N ARG A 50 -4.76 -14.00 25.37
CA ARG A 50 -3.53 -13.57 26.07
C ARG A 50 -2.27 -14.22 25.50
N THR A 51 -1.99 -13.96 24.24
CA THR A 51 -0.78 -14.42 23.53
C THR A 51 0.27 -13.32 23.42
N THR A 52 1.54 -13.67 23.21
CA THR A 52 2.64 -12.70 23.03
C THR A 52 2.39 -11.75 21.86
N GLN A 53 1.80 -12.24 20.77
CA GLN A 53 1.44 -11.41 19.61
C GLN A 53 0.37 -10.37 19.97
N ASN A 54 -0.60 -10.75 20.79
CA ASN A 54 -1.65 -9.84 21.22
C ASN A 54 -1.14 -8.83 22.26
N LEU A 55 -0.10 -9.16 23.05
CA LEU A 55 0.57 -8.19 23.92
C LEU A 55 1.26 -7.08 23.11
N LEU A 56 1.91 -7.43 21.99
CA LEU A 56 2.48 -6.44 21.07
C LEU A 56 1.40 -5.58 20.43
N LEU A 57 0.24 -6.16 20.10
CA LEU A 57 -0.89 -5.42 19.56
C LEU A 57 -1.48 -4.44 20.59
N ILE A 58 -1.58 -4.84 21.85
CA ILE A 58 -1.98 -3.95 22.96
C ILE A 58 -1.00 -2.77 23.06
N ASN A 59 0.31 -3.02 22.95
CA ASN A 59 1.31 -1.96 22.95
C ASN A 59 1.13 -0.97 21.78
N VAL A 60 0.88 -1.45 20.57
CA VAL A 60 0.56 -0.58 19.42
C VAL A 60 -0.68 0.28 19.73
N CYS A 61 -1.73 -0.31 20.32
CA CYS A 61 -2.94 0.44 20.69
C CYS A 61 -2.64 1.54 21.72
N PHE A 62 -1.79 1.27 22.72
CA PHE A 62 -1.34 2.29 23.68
C PHE A 62 -0.55 3.41 23.01
N ALA A 63 0.35 3.09 22.08
CA ALA A 63 1.10 4.09 21.33
C ALA A 63 0.16 4.98 20.48
N CYS A 64 -0.86 4.40 19.83
CA CYS A 64 -1.87 5.14 19.08
C CYS A 64 -2.72 6.06 19.98
N ILE A 65 -3.13 5.60 21.17
CA ILE A 65 -3.84 6.44 22.14
C ILE A 65 -2.95 7.59 22.60
N TYR A 66 -1.68 7.31 22.91
CA TYR A 66 -0.72 8.32 23.34
C TYR A 66 -0.49 9.38 22.26
N PHE A 67 -0.39 8.98 20.98
CA PHE A 67 -0.33 9.90 19.85
C PHE A 67 -1.56 10.78 19.73
N SER A 68 -2.76 10.19 19.77
CA SER A 68 -4.02 10.94 19.67
C SER A 68 -4.20 11.95 20.81
N LEU A 69 -3.85 11.58 22.04
CA LEU A 69 -3.89 12.49 23.19
C LEU A 69 -2.89 13.64 22.99
N SER A 70 -1.66 13.35 22.53
CA SER A 70 -0.64 14.37 22.24
C SER A 70 -1.10 15.34 21.15
N CYS A 71 -1.77 14.84 20.11
CA CYS A 71 -2.37 15.67 19.06
C CYS A 71 -3.49 16.56 19.60
N MET A 72 -4.39 16.03 20.44
CA MET A 72 -5.48 16.83 21.05
C MET A 72 -4.94 17.95 21.95
N ILE A 73 -3.88 17.68 22.71
CA ILE A 73 -3.19 18.70 23.53
C ILE A 73 -2.58 19.78 22.62
N SER A 74 -1.93 19.38 21.53
CA SER A 74 -1.34 20.32 20.56
C SER A 74 -2.39 21.24 19.91
N VAL A 75 -3.53 20.69 19.51
CA VAL A 75 -4.63 21.47 18.93
C VAL A 75 -5.19 22.45 19.97
N SER A 76 -5.42 21.99 21.20
CA SER A 76 -5.89 22.84 22.31
C SER A 76 -4.93 24.00 22.59
N PHE A 77 -3.63 23.73 22.59
CA PHE A 77 -2.60 24.75 22.78
C PHE A 77 -2.57 25.77 21.63
N THR A 78 -2.76 25.31 20.39
CA THR A 78 -2.84 26.19 19.22
C THR A 78 -4.00 27.17 19.34
N ILE A 79 -5.17 26.70 19.78
CA ILE A 79 -6.34 27.55 20.03
C ILE A 79 -6.04 28.55 21.16
N SER A 80 -5.36 28.12 22.22
CA SER A 80 -4.97 28.98 23.34
C SER A 80 -4.01 30.10 22.90
N ILE A 81 -3.03 29.81 22.04
CA ILE A 81 -2.13 30.82 21.45
C ILE A 81 -2.91 31.82 20.61
N LEU A 82 -3.86 31.35 19.78
CA LEU A 82 -4.67 32.24 18.94
C LEU A 82 -5.49 33.24 19.76
N ASN A 83 -5.97 32.82 20.93
CA ASN A 83 -6.73 33.67 21.83
C ASN A 83 -5.84 34.65 22.62
N THR A 84 -4.71 34.16 23.15
CA THR A 84 -3.86 34.95 24.06
C THR A 84 -2.79 35.78 23.35
N LYS A 85 -2.50 35.46 22.08
CA LYS A 85 -1.37 36.00 21.29
C LYS A 85 0.01 35.81 21.92
N ASN A 86 0.11 35.01 22.98
CA ASN A 86 1.34 34.76 23.73
C ASN A 86 1.74 33.29 23.62
N VAL A 87 2.93 33.03 23.08
CA VAL A 87 3.50 31.69 22.99
C VAL A 87 4.33 31.42 24.25
N ASN A 88 3.82 30.58 25.15
CA ASN A 88 4.62 30.07 26.25
C ASN A 88 5.63 29.04 25.72
N SER A 89 6.91 29.43 25.67
CA SER A 89 8.00 28.61 25.11
C SER A 89 8.12 27.24 25.79
N TYR A 90 7.93 27.15 27.11
CA TYR A 90 8.08 25.87 27.84
C TYR A 90 6.95 24.90 27.50
N LEU A 91 5.71 25.40 27.44
CA LEU A 91 4.57 24.58 27.01
C LEU A 91 4.74 24.13 25.56
N CYS A 92 5.24 25.01 24.68
CA CYS A 92 5.49 24.65 23.31
C CYS A 92 6.55 23.54 23.17
N GLN A 93 7.65 23.64 23.91
CA GLN A 93 8.68 22.59 23.95
C GLN A 93 8.12 21.26 24.44
N LEU A 94 7.34 21.26 25.53
CA LEU A 94 6.71 20.06 26.06
C LEU A 94 5.75 19.42 25.06
N ILE A 95 4.93 20.22 24.39
CA ILE A 95 3.96 19.73 23.40
C ILE A 95 4.67 19.16 22.17
N GLY A 96 5.67 19.86 21.64
CA GLY A 96 6.49 19.33 20.54
C GLY A 96 7.15 18.01 20.92
N PHE A 97 7.69 17.92 22.14
CA PHE A 97 8.23 16.67 22.68
C PHE A 97 7.19 15.54 22.71
N LEU A 98 5.97 15.79 23.23
CA LEU A 98 4.91 14.77 23.31
C LEU A 98 4.50 14.25 21.92
N ILE A 99 4.39 15.12 20.92
CA ILE A 99 4.05 14.71 19.54
C ILE A 99 5.18 13.87 18.94
N MET A 100 6.43 14.29 19.14
CA MET A 100 7.59 13.58 18.61
C MET A 100 7.82 12.24 19.30
N SER A 101 7.72 12.17 20.62
CA SER A 101 7.86 10.91 21.36
C SER A 101 6.73 9.94 21.05
N SER A 102 5.48 10.43 20.96
CA SER A 102 4.36 9.57 20.61
C SER A 102 4.44 9.00 19.19
N SER A 103 4.87 9.79 18.21
CA SER A 103 5.13 9.29 16.85
C SER A 103 6.26 8.25 16.82
N HIS A 104 7.34 8.45 17.57
CA HIS A 104 8.39 7.44 17.73
C HIS A 104 7.88 6.18 18.42
N CYS A 105 7.03 6.29 19.45
CA CYS A 105 6.41 5.14 20.09
C CYS A 105 5.61 4.30 19.09
N VAL A 106 4.83 4.94 18.22
CA VAL A 106 4.04 4.24 17.18
C VAL A 106 4.97 3.53 16.19
N MET A 107 5.95 4.24 15.61
CA MET A 107 6.93 3.69 14.65
C MET A 107 7.74 2.52 15.22
N LEU A 108 8.29 2.68 16.42
CA LEU A 108 9.10 1.64 17.06
C LEU A 108 8.24 0.45 17.52
N SER A 109 6.97 0.68 17.85
CA SER A 109 6.03 -0.42 18.15
C SER A 109 5.75 -1.27 16.91
N TYR A 110 5.54 -0.67 15.74
CA TYR A 110 5.42 -1.43 14.48
C TYR A 110 6.71 -2.18 14.14
N THR A 111 7.86 -1.55 14.35
CA THR A 111 9.17 -2.17 14.14
C THR A 111 9.36 -3.39 15.05
N LEU A 112 9.00 -3.27 16.33
CA LEU A 112 9.06 -4.37 17.28
C LEU A 112 8.14 -5.52 16.87
N VAL A 113 6.94 -5.22 16.37
CA VAL A 113 6.02 -6.24 15.86
C VAL A 113 6.64 -6.98 14.67
N ALA A 114 7.25 -6.27 13.71
CA ALA A 114 7.95 -6.89 12.58
C ALA A 114 9.12 -7.77 13.07
N PHE A 115 9.91 -7.26 14.01
CA PHE A 115 11.07 -7.95 14.57
C PHE A 115 10.70 -9.24 15.31
N VAL A 116 9.73 -9.21 16.23
CA VAL A 116 9.32 -10.42 16.97
C VAL A 116 8.74 -11.47 16.00
N ARG A 117 8.05 -11.04 14.95
CA ARG A 117 7.51 -11.95 13.93
C ARG A 117 8.61 -12.55 13.06
N PHE A 118 9.61 -11.75 12.69
CA PHE A 118 10.81 -12.23 12.04
C PHE A 118 11.49 -13.33 12.87
N LEU A 119 11.73 -13.08 14.16
CA LEU A 119 12.31 -14.07 15.06
C LEU A 119 11.47 -15.35 15.15
N THR A 120 10.15 -15.21 15.26
CA THR A 120 9.23 -16.36 15.39
C THR A 120 9.18 -17.23 14.13
N ILE A 121 9.29 -16.63 12.94
CA ILE A 121 9.16 -17.34 11.66
C ILE A 121 10.50 -17.91 11.20
N ILE A 122 11.57 -17.14 11.32
CA ILE A 122 12.92 -17.54 10.85
C ILE A 122 13.59 -18.49 11.85
N TYR A 123 13.42 -18.27 13.16
CA TYR A 123 14.10 -19.04 14.21
C TYR A 123 13.11 -19.82 15.10
N PRO A 124 12.37 -20.80 14.56
CA PRO A 124 11.31 -21.50 15.28
C PRO A 124 11.80 -22.33 16.49
N PHE A 125 13.09 -22.69 16.52
CA PHE A 125 13.69 -23.46 17.60
C PHE A 125 14.13 -22.61 18.80
N ASN A 126 14.33 -21.30 18.60
CA ASN A 126 14.76 -20.37 19.66
C ASN A 126 13.57 -19.73 20.39
N LYS A 127 12.61 -20.55 20.82
CA LYS A 127 11.38 -20.08 21.51
C LYS A 127 11.67 -19.24 22.76
N LYS A 128 12.84 -19.44 23.40
CA LYS A 128 13.32 -18.68 24.56
C LYS A 128 13.28 -17.17 24.31
N ILE A 129 13.66 -16.71 23.11
CA ILE A 129 13.74 -15.29 22.74
C ILE A 129 12.34 -14.66 22.62
N THR A 130 11.32 -15.45 22.31
CA THR A 130 9.93 -15.00 22.14
C THR A 130 9.08 -15.19 23.40
N THR A 131 9.69 -15.45 24.56
CA THR A 131 8.95 -15.58 25.82
C THR A 131 8.43 -14.24 26.31
N ILE A 132 7.38 -14.26 27.14
CA ILE A 132 6.73 -13.04 27.68
C ILE A 132 7.73 -12.15 28.40
N HIS A 133 8.74 -12.72 29.07
CA HIS A 133 9.77 -11.97 29.78
C HIS A 133 10.58 -11.07 28.82
N TYR A 134 11.11 -11.62 27.73
CA TYR A 134 11.85 -10.82 26.73
C TYR A 134 10.95 -9.82 26.01
N ILE A 135 9.68 -10.17 25.74
CA ILE A 135 8.73 -9.21 25.16
C ILE A 135 8.56 -7.99 26.08
N LYS A 136 8.44 -8.19 27.41
CA LYS A 136 8.37 -7.07 28.36
C LYS A 136 9.63 -6.21 28.35
N ILE A 137 10.81 -6.84 28.28
CA ILE A 137 12.09 -6.12 28.16
C ILE A 137 12.10 -5.27 26.88
N TYR A 138 11.76 -5.87 25.72
CA TYR A 138 11.70 -5.14 24.45
C TYR A 138 10.74 -3.96 24.51
N LEU A 139 9.57 -4.14 25.13
CA LEU A 139 8.61 -3.07 25.33
C LEU A 139 9.21 -1.91 26.14
N ILE A 140 9.82 -2.20 27.29
CA ILE A 140 10.48 -1.17 28.11
C ILE A 140 11.57 -0.45 27.29
N SER A 141 12.41 -1.21 26.58
CA SER A 141 13.49 -0.64 25.77
C SER A 141 12.98 0.29 24.66
N ILE A 142 11.94 -0.09 23.90
CA ILE A 142 11.44 0.77 22.82
C ILE A 142 10.82 2.06 23.34
N TRP A 143 10.13 2.03 24.49
CA TRP A 143 9.55 3.23 25.09
C TRP A 143 10.64 4.14 25.66
N SER A 144 11.65 3.57 26.31
CA SER A 144 12.83 4.33 26.75
C SER A 144 13.50 5.03 25.57
N VAL A 145 13.71 4.35 24.44
CA VAL A 145 14.30 4.97 23.24
C VAL A 145 13.38 6.04 22.64
N ALA A 146 12.08 5.77 22.56
CA ALA A 146 11.09 6.69 22.01
C ALA A 146 10.94 7.99 22.81
N PHE A 147 11.21 7.96 24.11
CA PHE A 147 11.25 9.16 24.96
C PHE A 147 12.63 9.80 24.99
N LEU A 148 13.70 9.01 25.09
CA LEU A 148 15.06 9.51 25.23
C LEU A 148 15.47 10.31 24.00
N LEU A 149 15.18 9.80 22.80
CA LEU A 149 15.57 10.46 21.55
C LEU A 149 14.96 11.88 21.47
N PRO A 150 13.63 12.09 21.44
CA PRO A 150 13.02 13.43 21.48
C PRO A 150 13.38 14.25 22.72
N GLY A 151 13.65 13.59 23.85
CA GLY A 151 14.02 14.23 25.11
C GLY A 151 15.34 15.00 25.03
N ILE A 152 16.25 14.64 24.13
CA ILE A 152 17.49 15.38 23.89
C ILE A 152 17.19 16.84 23.52
N SER A 153 16.12 17.10 22.77
CA SER A 153 15.70 18.46 22.40
C SER A 153 15.24 19.31 23.59
N LEU A 154 14.84 18.70 24.71
CA LEU A 154 14.45 19.42 25.93
C LEU A 154 15.64 19.82 26.80
N ILE A 155 16.73 19.04 26.76
CA ILE A 155 17.90 19.25 27.62
C ILE A 155 18.88 20.26 26.99
N LEU A 156 18.93 20.34 25.66
CA LEU A 156 19.89 21.19 24.97
C LEU A 156 19.57 22.70 25.19
N PRO A 157 20.56 23.52 25.56
CA PRO A 157 20.35 24.91 26.03
C PRO A 157 19.87 25.87 24.94
N LYS A 158 20.02 25.51 23.65
CA LYS A 158 19.45 26.27 22.54
C LYS A 158 18.09 25.69 22.21
N GLN A 159 17.01 26.42 22.48
CA GLN A 159 15.61 26.01 22.24
C GLN A 159 15.43 25.41 20.83
N GLN A 160 15.48 24.09 20.72
CA GLN A 160 15.38 23.40 19.44
C GLN A 160 13.94 23.26 18.97
N ILE A 161 12.98 23.28 19.90
CA ILE A 161 11.55 23.23 19.59
C ILE A 161 11.01 24.65 19.62
N ILE A 162 10.53 25.11 18.47
CA ILE A 162 9.98 26.44 18.27
C ILE A 162 8.54 26.33 17.75
N PHE A 163 7.72 27.34 18.04
CA PHE A 163 6.39 27.42 17.47
C PHE A 163 6.50 27.84 16.01
N GLN A 164 6.08 26.97 15.09
CA GLN A 164 6.08 27.29 13.67
C GLN A 164 4.75 27.96 13.30
N SER A 165 4.84 29.20 12.85
CA SER A 165 3.69 30.05 12.62
C SER A 165 2.78 29.55 11.49
N LYS A 166 3.31 28.90 10.44
CA LYS A 166 2.49 28.36 9.33
C LYS A 166 1.88 27.00 9.62
N ALA A 167 2.68 26.07 10.15
CA ALA A 167 2.18 24.77 10.56
C ALA A 167 1.22 24.85 11.77
N LYS A 168 1.28 25.96 12.52
CA LYS A 168 0.52 26.21 13.76
C LYS A 168 0.76 25.08 14.76
N MET A 169 2.00 24.65 14.90
CA MET A 169 2.40 23.58 15.82
C MET A 169 3.79 23.85 16.38
N CYS A 170 4.10 23.19 17.49
CA CYS A 170 5.45 23.19 18.05
C CYS A 170 6.26 22.07 17.41
N THR A 171 7.29 22.43 16.66
CA THR A 171 8.15 21.51 15.91
C THR A 171 9.61 21.87 16.14
N ILE A 172 10.51 21.01 15.68
CA ILE A 172 11.94 21.27 15.74
C ILE A 172 12.30 22.33 14.71
N ASN A 173 13.19 23.23 15.08
CA ASN A 173 13.79 24.20 14.19
C ASN A 173 14.37 23.51 12.95
N GLN A 174 13.88 23.88 11.77
CA GLN A 174 14.26 23.29 10.49
C GLN A 174 15.76 23.41 10.15
N GLN A 175 16.47 24.35 10.79
CA GLN A 175 17.91 24.52 10.66
C GLN A 175 18.71 23.58 11.58
N SER A 176 18.03 22.92 12.53
CA SER A 176 18.68 22.03 13.49
C SER A 176 19.08 20.72 12.83
N PRO A 177 20.32 20.25 13.03
CA PRO A 177 20.72 18.91 12.60
C PRO A 177 19.94 17.80 13.32
N LEU A 178 19.33 18.11 14.47
CA LEU A 178 18.48 17.15 15.18
C LEU A 178 17.25 16.77 14.35
N LEU A 179 16.70 17.69 13.54
CA LEU A 179 15.58 17.35 12.65
C LEU A 179 15.93 16.17 11.74
N PHE A 180 17.14 16.17 11.18
CA PHE A 180 17.63 15.07 10.34
C PHE A 180 17.81 13.79 11.17
N MET A 181 18.33 13.88 12.39
CA MET A 181 18.43 12.73 13.30
C MET A 181 17.05 12.11 13.56
N TYR A 182 16.03 12.91 13.91
CA TYR A 182 14.68 12.42 14.13
C TYR A 182 14.03 11.84 12.90
N PHE A 183 14.27 12.44 11.73
CA PHE A 183 13.84 11.86 10.47
C PHE A 183 14.48 10.48 10.25
N CYS A 184 15.78 10.33 10.50
CA CYS A 184 16.44 9.04 10.38
C CYS A 184 15.92 8.01 11.38
N THR A 185 15.87 8.35 12.68
CA THR A 185 15.50 7.41 13.75
C THR A 185 14.01 7.13 13.82
N GLY A 186 13.18 8.13 13.52
CA GLY A 186 11.73 8.05 13.59
C GLY A 186 11.09 7.55 12.30
N TYR A 187 11.74 7.69 11.14
CA TYR A 187 11.13 7.36 9.85
C TYR A 187 11.97 6.38 9.01
N ILE A 188 13.18 6.77 8.61
CA ILE A 188 13.97 5.99 7.63
C ILE A 188 14.43 4.64 8.18
N ILE A 189 15.01 4.61 9.38
CA ILE A 189 15.52 3.36 9.99
C ILE A 189 14.38 2.37 10.27
N PRO A 190 13.28 2.76 10.95
CA PRO A 190 12.11 1.89 11.11
C PRO A 190 11.59 1.35 9.77
N PHE A 191 11.48 2.20 8.76
CA PHE A 191 11.00 1.81 7.43
C PHE A 191 11.87 0.73 6.79
N ILE A 192 13.19 0.94 6.76
CA ILE A 192 14.15 -0.01 6.18
C ILE A 192 14.10 -1.32 6.96
N LEU A 193 14.13 -1.28 8.30
CA LEU A 193 14.09 -2.47 9.14
C LEU A 193 12.81 -3.29 8.91
N ILE A 194 11.65 -2.65 8.92
CA ILE A 194 10.37 -3.33 8.68
C ILE A 194 10.36 -3.94 7.27
N SER A 195 10.80 -3.20 6.26
CA SER A 195 10.82 -3.66 4.86
C SER A 195 11.74 -4.86 4.66
N LEU A 196 12.97 -4.80 5.20
CA LEU A 196 13.92 -5.91 5.14
C LEU A 196 13.41 -7.14 5.88
N MET A 197 12.87 -6.97 7.10
CA MET A 197 12.31 -8.08 7.87
C MET A 197 11.14 -8.73 7.14
N ASN A 198 10.22 -7.94 6.58
CA ASN A 198 9.08 -8.44 5.82
C ASN A 198 9.51 -9.12 4.52
N LEU A 199 10.52 -8.59 3.83
CA LEU A 199 11.10 -9.22 2.64
C LEU A 199 11.74 -10.56 2.98
N VAL A 200 12.54 -10.65 4.04
CA VAL A 200 13.15 -11.92 4.46
C VAL A 200 12.08 -12.93 4.90
N ILE A 201 11.03 -12.50 5.60
CA ILE A 201 9.88 -13.36 5.92
C ILE A 201 9.21 -13.85 4.64
N TYR A 202 8.98 -12.96 3.66
CA TYR A 202 8.38 -13.33 2.38
C TYR A 202 9.22 -14.39 1.66
N LEU A 203 10.50 -14.10 1.46
CA LEU A 203 11.46 -14.99 0.79
C LEU A 203 11.57 -16.34 1.49
N ASN A 204 11.66 -16.36 2.83
CA ASN A 204 11.72 -17.62 3.56
C ASN A 204 10.41 -18.41 3.43
N VAL A 205 9.25 -17.76 3.47
CA VAL A 205 7.95 -18.43 3.36
C VAL A 205 7.69 -18.93 1.93
N THR A 206 8.17 -18.23 0.89
CA THR A 206 8.08 -18.68 -0.50
C THR A 206 9.09 -19.79 -0.78
N HIS A 207 10.35 -19.61 -0.37
CA HIS A 207 11.46 -20.54 -0.57
C HIS A 207 11.39 -21.80 0.29
N SER A 208 10.65 -21.81 1.41
CA SER A 208 10.33 -23.03 2.16
C SER A 208 9.52 -23.98 1.26
N ARG A 209 10.25 -24.67 0.38
CA ARG A 209 9.81 -25.68 -0.57
C ARG A 209 9.34 -26.87 0.23
N GLN A 210 8.25 -27.45 -0.24
CA GLN A 210 7.69 -28.69 0.23
C GLN A 210 8.81 -29.72 0.28
N VAL A 211 9.20 -30.14 1.48
CA VAL A 211 9.99 -31.36 1.63
C VAL A 211 9.14 -32.44 0.97
N LEU A 212 9.56 -32.88 -0.22
CA LEU A 212 8.84 -33.79 -1.14
C LEU A 212 8.54 -35.17 -0.51
N PHE A 213 9.05 -35.41 0.70
CA PHE A 213 8.94 -36.66 1.45
C PHE A 213 8.02 -36.58 2.68
N LEU A 214 7.31 -35.47 2.92
CA LEU A 214 6.38 -35.37 4.06
C LEU A 214 5.01 -35.97 3.74
N SER A 215 4.37 -36.57 4.74
CA SER A 215 3.04 -37.15 4.59
C SER A 215 2.00 -36.10 4.19
N ARG A 216 0.94 -36.52 3.48
CA ARG A 216 -0.15 -35.64 3.00
C ARG A 216 -0.75 -34.78 4.13
N THR A 217 -0.83 -35.32 5.34
CA THR A 217 -1.33 -34.61 6.53
C THR A 217 -0.36 -33.52 7.00
N GLN A 218 0.95 -33.79 7.01
CA GLN A 218 1.99 -32.79 7.34
C GLN A 218 2.04 -31.67 6.29
N GLN A 219 1.91 -32.00 5.01
CA GLN A 219 1.88 -31.01 3.92
C GLN A 219 0.66 -30.09 4.02
N CYS A 220 -0.51 -30.63 4.39
CA CYS A 220 -1.70 -29.81 4.64
C CYS A 220 -1.49 -28.83 5.82
N ARG A 221 -0.88 -29.29 6.92
CA ARG A 221 -0.54 -28.44 8.07
C ARG A 221 0.47 -27.33 7.70
N LEU A 222 1.50 -27.66 6.93
CA LEU A 222 2.49 -26.68 6.44
C LEU A 222 1.85 -25.64 5.51
N ASN A 223 1.02 -26.07 4.55
CA ASN A 223 0.31 -25.16 3.65
C ASN A 223 -0.64 -24.22 4.41
N ARG A 224 -1.34 -24.72 5.44
CA ARG A 224 -2.17 -23.87 6.33
C ARG A 224 -1.31 -22.85 7.09
N ARG A 225 -0.15 -23.24 7.61
CA ARG A 225 0.79 -22.33 8.29
C ARG A 225 1.35 -21.27 7.34
N LYS A 226 1.74 -21.67 6.12
CA LYS A 226 2.20 -20.77 5.05
C LYS A 226 1.14 -19.72 4.70
N ARG A 227 -0.11 -20.15 4.43
CA ARG A 227 -1.23 -19.23 4.15
C ARG A 227 -1.51 -18.28 5.32
N ARG A 228 -1.44 -18.76 6.57
CA ARG A 228 -1.60 -17.91 7.76
C ARG A 228 -0.48 -16.87 7.86
N ASN A 229 0.77 -17.27 7.67
CA ASN A 229 1.92 -16.37 7.74
C ASN A 229 1.88 -15.31 6.64
N LEU A 230 1.55 -15.69 5.40
CA LEU A 230 1.41 -14.76 4.27
C LEU A 230 0.25 -13.78 4.47
N ARG A 231 -0.89 -14.26 4.98
CA ARG A 231 -2.02 -13.38 5.30
C ARG A 231 -1.60 -12.32 6.31
N LEU A 232 -0.96 -12.72 7.40
CA LEU A 232 -0.51 -11.79 8.41
C LEU A 232 0.59 -10.86 7.87
N LEU A 233 1.55 -11.36 7.09
CA LEU A 233 2.58 -10.53 6.44
C LEU A 233 1.96 -9.40 5.59
N ARG A 234 0.94 -9.74 4.79
CA ARG A 234 0.17 -8.75 4.01
C ARG A 234 -0.45 -7.68 4.90
N GLN A 235 -1.00 -8.08 6.05
CA GLN A 235 -1.64 -7.15 6.99
C GLN A 235 -0.63 -6.16 7.59
N PHE A 236 0.52 -6.64 8.06
CA PHE A 236 1.53 -5.75 8.64
C PHE A 236 2.21 -4.88 7.59
N SER A 237 2.42 -5.39 6.37
CA SER A 237 2.94 -4.59 5.26
C SER A 237 1.97 -3.45 4.91
N PHE A 238 0.67 -3.73 4.92
CA PHE A 238 -0.37 -2.71 4.71
C PHE A 238 -0.32 -1.61 5.78
N PHE A 239 -0.22 -1.97 7.07
CA PHE A 239 -0.09 -0.98 8.16
C PHE A 239 1.14 -0.09 7.97
N THR A 240 2.28 -0.70 7.64
CA THR A 240 3.51 0.06 7.38
C THR A 240 3.35 1.01 6.21
N ILE A 241 2.78 0.57 5.09
CA ILE A 241 2.59 1.43 3.90
C ILE A 241 1.66 2.61 4.21
N ILE A 242 0.52 2.38 4.86
CA ILE A 242 -0.42 3.45 5.21
C ILE A 242 0.21 4.47 6.13
N PHE A 243 0.98 4.01 7.11
CA PHE A 243 1.66 4.88 8.03
C PHE A 243 2.71 5.76 7.32
N LEU A 244 3.50 5.19 6.42
CA LEU A 244 4.46 5.97 5.61
C LEU A 244 3.75 7.00 4.74
N LEU A 245 2.66 6.63 4.07
CA LEU A 245 1.86 7.55 3.27
C LEU A 245 1.31 8.70 4.12
N GLY A 246 0.99 8.44 5.39
CA GLY A 246 0.52 9.44 6.32
C GLY A 246 1.58 10.48 6.69
N TRP A 247 2.80 10.02 6.96
CA TRP A 247 3.88 10.88 7.46
C TRP A 247 4.75 11.51 6.36
N THR A 248 4.84 10.88 5.18
CA THR A 248 5.71 11.37 4.10
C THR A 248 5.44 12.83 3.77
N PRO A 249 4.19 13.26 3.48
CA PRO A 249 3.95 14.63 3.02
C PRO A 249 4.37 15.68 4.05
N PHE A 250 4.10 15.44 5.34
CA PHE A 250 4.52 16.33 6.42
C PHE A 250 6.04 16.44 6.50
N ILE A 251 6.73 15.30 6.48
CA ILE A 251 8.20 15.27 6.54
C ILE A 251 8.83 15.94 5.32
N MET A 252 8.28 15.73 4.12
CA MET A 252 8.78 16.38 2.90
C MET A 252 8.66 17.90 3.00
N ILE A 253 7.56 18.41 3.54
CA ILE A 253 7.39 19.85 3.77
C ILE A 253 8.44 20.37 4.75
N GLU A 254 8.68 19.68 5.87
CA GLU A 254 9.68 20.09 6.85
C GLU A 254 11.12 20.10 6.29
N ILE A 255 11.45 19.18 5.40
CA ILE A 255 12.79 19.07 4.80
C ILE A 255 12.99 20.09 3.68
N PHE A 256 12.01 20.21 2.78
CA PHE A 256 12.16 20.97 1.53
C PHE A 256 11.68 22.41 1.64
N ASP A 257 10.64 22.69 2.42
CA ASP A 257 10.06 24.03 2.51
C ASP A 257 10.65 24.87 3.65
N LYS A 258 11.98 24.99 3.66
CA LYS A 258 12.73 25.76 4.68
C LYS A 258 12.41 27.25 4.72
N LYS A 259 11.82 27.77 3.63
CA LYS A 259 11.43 29.18 3.49
C LYS A 259 9.94 29.38 3.67
N GLU A 260 9.22 28.32 4.04
CA GLU A 260 7.78 28.31 4.24
C GLU A 260 7.03 28.92 3.04
N LYS A 261 7.42 28.61 1.81
CA LYS A 261 6.79 29.17 0.61
C LYS A 261 5.43 28.55 0.31
N LEU A 262 5.13 27.36 0.85
CA LEU A 262 3.88 26.66 0.59
C LEU A 262 2.70 27.37 1.26
N PRO A 263 1.51 27.34 0.65
CA PRO A 263 0.30 27.87 1.26
C PRO A 263 -0.06 27.13 2.56
N ASP A 264 -0.59 27.87 3.55
CA ASP A 264 -1.01 27.33 4.86
C ASP A 264 -1.91 26.09 4.73
N VAL A 265 -2.82 26.08 3.75
CA VAL A 265 -3.74 24.97 3.49
C VAL A 265 -3.01 23.63 3.31
N PHE A 266 -1.84 23.62 2.67
CA PHE A 266 -1.04 22.41 2.51
C PHE A 266 -0.51 21.89 3.84
N TYR A 267 0.06 22.76 4.68
CA TYR A 267 0.50 22.40 6.04
C TYR A 267 -0.64 21.86 6.89
N LEU A 268 -1.82 22.49 6.80
CA LEU A 268 -3.00 22.04 7.53
C LEU A 268 -3.42 20.63 7.11
N PHE A 269 -3.46 20.36 5.80
CA PHE A 269 -3.82 19.06 5.25
C PHE A 269 -2.80 17.97 5.63
N THR A 270 -1.50 18.22 5.45
CA THR A 270 -0.45 17.23 5.74
C THR A 270 -0.35 16.88 7.21
N LEU A 271 -0.75 17.78 8.11
CA LEU A 271 -0.73 17.54 9.56
C LEU A 271 -1.87 16.62 10.04
N ILE A 272 -3.01 16.60 9.35
CA ILE A 272 -4.15 15.71 9.68
C ILE A 272 -3.90 14.29 9.17
N LEU A 273 -3.14 14.16 8.08
CA LEU A 273 -2.95 12.90 7.36
C LEU A 273 -2.41 11.75 8.23
N PRO A 274 -1.41 11.94 9.12
CA PRO A 274 -0.97 10.90 10.06
C PRO A 274 -2.10 10.32 10.92
N SER A 275 -2.99 11.18 11.43
CA SER A 275 -4.13 10.75 12.26
C SER A 275 -5.14 9.96 11.45
N ILE A 276 -5.41 10.34 10.20
CA ILE A 276 -6.26 9.57 9.29
C ILE A 276 -5.66 8.17 9.06
N CYS A 277 -4.37 8.08 8.77
CA CYS A 277 -3.68 6.81 8.56
C CYS A 277 -3.73 5.90 9.81
N ILE A 278 -3.52 6.44 11.00
CA ILE A 278 -3.65 5.69 12.26
C ILE A 278 -5.09 5.22 12.49
N LEU A 279 -6.09 6.03 12.12
CA LEU A 279 -7.50 5.63 12.19
C LEU A 279 -7.78 4.45 11.24
N ILE A 280 -7.26 4.49 10.00
CA ILE A 280 -7.41 3.40 9.03
C ILE A 280 -6.76 2.12 9.57
N ASP A 281 -5.54 2.21 10.08
CA ASP A 281 -4.83 1.06 10.66
C ASP A 281 -5.59 0.45 11.84
N SER A 282 -6.10 1.30 12.75
CA SER A 282 -6.87 0.85 13.92
C SER A 282 -8.15 0.11 13.50
N ASN A 283 -8.85 0.61 12.47
CA ASN A 283 -10.02 -0.06 11.89
C ASN A 283 -9.66 -1.37 11.18
N ALA A 284 -8.54 -1.40 10.46
CA ALA A 284 -8.07 -2.60 9.77
C ALA A 284 -7.68 -3.70 10.76
N ILE A 285 -7.03 -3.37 11.88
CA ILE A 285 -6.75 -4.29 13.00
C ILE A 285 -8.05 -4.89 13.54
N LEU A 286 -9.05 -4.03 13.79
CA LEU A 286 -10.36 -4.42 14.29
C LEU A 286 -11.08 -5.38 13.34
N TYR A 287 -11.09 -5.09 12.04
CA TYR A 287 -11.83 -5.86 11.04
C TYR A 287 -11.15 -7.20 10.70
N TRP A 288 -9.82 -7.22 10.61
CA TRP A 288 -9.09 -8.40 10.18
C TRP A 288 -9.00 -9.51 11.22
N ASN A 289 -9.13 -9.18 12.51
CA ASN A 289 -9.17 -10.18 13.56
C ASN A 289 -10.62 -10.66 13.79
N LYS A 290 -11.01 -11.72 13.06
CA LYS A 290 -12.37 -12.31 13.15
C LYS A 290 -12.82 -12.60 14.58
N THR A 291 -11.91 -13.06 15.45
CA THR A 291 -12.24 -13.38 16.85
C THR A 291 -12.57 -12.12 17.65
N ILE A 292 -11.80 -11.04 17.47
CA ILE A 292 -12.09 -9.75 18.10
C ILE A 292 -13.39 -9.19 17.56
N HIS A 293 -13.58 -9.21 16.24
CA HIS A 293 -14.78 -8.69 15.60
C HIS A 293 -16.06 -9.39 16.08
N GLN A 294 -16.06 -10.74 16.15
CA GLN A 294 -17.19 -11.51 16.68
C GLN A 294 -17.50 -11.15 18.14
N GLN A 295 -16.48 -10.91 18.95
CA GLN A 295 -16.66 -10.59 20.36
C GLN A 295 -17.24 -9.19 20.55
N ILE A 296 -16.77 -8.22 19.78
CA ILE A 296 -17.33 -6.87 19.77
C ILE A 296 -18.78 -6.89 19.28
N GLN A 297 -19.11 -7.69 18.27
CA GLN A 297 -20.51 -7.88 17.84
C GLN A 297 -21.38 -8.47 18.95
N LEU A 298 -20.89 -9.46 19.70
CA LEU A 298 -21.62 -10.04 20.84
C LEU A 298 -21.83 -9.01 21.95
N TRP A 299 -20.79 -8.23 22.26
CA TRP A 299 -20.85 -7.18 23.27
C TRP A 299 -21.85 -6.09 22.88
N TRP A 300 -21.79 -5.64 21.62
CA TRP A 300 -22.75 -4.69 21.05
C TRP A 300 -24.19 -5.20 21.12
N ARG A 301 -24.43 -6.47 20.77
CA ARG A 301 -25.75 -7.09 20.90
C ARG A 301 -26.22 -7.15 22.35
N SER A 302 -25.32 -7.40 23.31
CA SER A 302 -25.67 -7.41 24.74
C SER A 302 -26.05 -6.03 25.27
N LEU A 303 -25.40 -4.96 24.76
CA LEU A 303 -25.72 -3.58 25.10
C LEU A 303 -27.08 -3.17 24.52
N ILE A 304 -27.37 -3.51 23.26
CA ILE A 304 -28.67 -3.21 22.63
C ILE A 304 -29.82 -4.00 23.27
N LYS A 305 -29.59 -5.24 23.70
CA LYS A 305 -30.63 -6.10 24.28
C LYS A 305 -31.01 -5.77 25.72
N LYS A 306 -30.27 -4.90 26.42
CA LYS A 306 -30.75 -4.30 27.68
C LYS A 306 -31.87 -3.30 27.38
N LYS A 307 -33.04 -3.79 26.94
CA LYS A 307 -34.29 -3.06 27.15
C LYS A 307 -34.46 -2.89 28.66
N PRO A 308 -34.78 -1.69 29.17
CA PRO A 308 -35.17 -1.55 30.56
C PRO A 308 -36.41 -2.42 30.75
N GLN A 309 -36.31 -3.47 31.57
CA GLN A 309 -37.51 -4.05 32.13
C GLN A 309 -38.11 -2.95 32.99
N VAL A 310 -39.18 -2.35 32.48
CA VAL A 310 -40.07 -1.51 33.26
C VAL A 310 -40.53 -2.40 34.41
N ILE A 311 -40.01 -2.12 35.60
CA ILE A 311 -40.46 -2.71 36.85
C ILE A 311 -41.90 -2.20 37.02
N ASN A 312 -42.87 -2.96 36.52
CA ASN A 312 -44.26 -2.77 36.88
C ASN A 312 -44.37 -3.12 38.36
N HIS A 313 -44.31 -2.09 39.18
CA HIS A 313 -44.54 -2.13 40.60
C HIS A 313 -46.03 -2.36 40.84
N GLN A 314 -46.52 -3.59 40.62
CA GLN A 314 -47.84 -3.99 41.08
C GLN A 314 -47.72 -4.46 42.53
N ARG A 315 -47.78 -3.48 43.42
CA ARG A 315 -48.05 -3.63 44.84
C ARG A 315 -49.54 -3.97 44.97
N ASN A 316 -49.87 -5.13 45.53
CA ASN A 316 -50.93 -5.36 46.52
C ASN A 316 -51.11 -6.86 46.82
N SER A 317 -50.64 -7.25 48.00
CA SER A 317 -51.13 -8.41 48.79
C SER A 317 -52.54 -8.06 49.36
N PRO A 318 -53.35 -8.99 49.94
CA PRO A 318 -52.94 -9.81 51.10
C PRO A 318 -53.53 -11.25 51.22
N SER A 319 -52.83 -12.06 52.03
CA SER A 319 -53.25 -13.15 52.96
C SER A 319 -54.62 -13.85 52.81
N LEU A 320 -54.66 -15.19 52.97
CA LEU A 320 -54.95 -15.89 54.25
C LEU A 320 -55.28 -17.39 54.01
N ASP A 321 -54.66 -18.27 54.83
CA ASP A 321 -55.03 -19.61 55.37
C ASP A 321 -56.10 -20.52 54.70
N HIS A 322 -55.76 -21.80 54.48
CA HIS A 322 -56.10 -22.92 55.39
C HIS A 322 -55.77 -24.32 54.81
N ASP A 323 -55.40 -25.22 55.72
CA ASP A 323 -55.16 -26.66 55.62
C ASP A 323 -56.34 -27.51 55.06
N ILE A 324 -56.06 -28.80 54.77
CA ILE A 324 -56.84 -30.03 55.12
C ILE A 324 -57.04 -31.10 54.01
N LEU A 325 -56.57 -32.32 54.35
CA LEU A 325 -57.02 -33.72 54.07
C LEU A 325 -57.28 -34.29 52.64
N SER A 326 -56.47 -35.31 52.31
CA SER A 326 -56.77 -36.76 52.10
C SER A 326 -57.94 -37.29 51.24
N ILE A 327 -57.70 -38.53 50.74
CA ILE A 327 -58.60 -39.59 50.19
C ILE A 327 -58.61 -39.62 48.65
N GLY A 328 -58.03 -40.63 47.97
CA GLY A 328 -58.59 -41.97 47.70
C GLY A 328 -59.47 -41.90 46.44
N THR A 329 -59.45 -42.73 45.38
CA THR A 329 -59.13 -44.16 45.17
C THR A 329 -59.39 -44.48 43.67
N ASN A 330 -58.71 -45.52 43.13
CA ASN A 330 -59.17 -46.50 42.09
C ASN A 330 -59.38 -46.03 40.62
N ALA A 331 -59.08 -46.78 39.54
CA ALA A 331 -58.75 -48.20 39.31
C ALA A 331 -58.02 -48.43 37.96
N ASN A 332 -57.09 -49.39 37.98
CA ASN A 332 -56.74 -50.48 37.03
C ASN A 332 -57.10 -50.44 35.53
N ILE A 333 -56.13 -50.84 34.69
CA ILE A 333 -56.18 -52.02 33.79
C ILE A 333 -54.74 -52.37 33.32
N GLU A 334 -54.34 -53.64 33.51
CA GLU A 334 -53.10 -54.33 33.04
C GLU A 334 -53.11 -54.51 31.50
N ILE A 335 -52.06 -54.85 30.72
CA ILE A 335 -51.11 -56.02 30.65
C ILE A 335 -50.12 -55.72 29.45
N PRO A 336 -49.06 -56.50 29.07
CA PRO A 336 -47.83 -56.98 29.74
C PRO A 336 -46.49 -56.48 29.09
N ARG A 337 -45.39 -56.86 29.77
CA ARG A 337 -43.95 -56.86 29.41
C ARG A 337 -43.58 -57.27 27.98
N ASN A 338 -42.53 -56.62 27.43
CA ASN A 338 -41.31 -57.31 26.98
C ASN A 338 -40.11 -56.37 26.74
N GLU A 339 -38.94 -56.87 27.16
CA GLU A 339 -37.61 -56.75 26.55
C GLU A 339 -36.77 -55.44 26.58
N SER A 340 -35.66 -55.57 27.32
CA SER A 340 -34.28 -55.11 27.00
C SER A 340 -33.98 -53.61 26.87
N GLU A 341 -33.39 -53.05 27.92
CA GLU A 341 -32.52 -51.86 27.85
C GLU A 341 -31.06 -52.26 28.16
N PRO A 342 -30.06 -51.74 27.41
CA PRO A 342 -28.66 -52.01 27.67
C PRO A 342 -28.04 -51.01 28.68
N GLU A 343 -27.23 -51.54 29.59
CA GLU A 343 -26.37 -50.81 30.51
C GLU A 343 -25.36 -49.90 29.79
N ILE A 344 -25.32 -48.62 30.17
CA ILE A 344 -24.27 -47.69 29.81
C ILE A 344 -23.18 -47.77 30.89
N ILE A 345 -22.09 -48.47 30.57
CA ILE A 345 -20.85 -48.50 31.36
C ILE A 345 -20.13 -47.15 31.20
N SER A 346 -19.99 -46.45 32.32
CA SER A 346 -19.14 -45.27 32.47
C SER A 346 -17.69 -45.72 32.72
N SER A 347 -16.78 -45.40 31.80
CA SER A 347 -15.34 -45.56 32.01
C SER A 347 -14.68 -44.19 32.14
N ASN A 348 -14.23 -43.91 33.37
CA ASN A 348 -13.30 -42.85 33.70
C ASN A 348 -11.91 -43.18 33.14
N ILE A 349 -11.41 -42.38 32.21
CA ILE A 349 -10.01 -42.43 31.77
C ILE A 349 -9.26 -41.26 32.42
N ASN A 350 -8.46 -41.59 33.44
CA ASN A 350 -7.38 -40.77 33.94
C ASN A 350 -6.17 -40.93 33.00
N GLU A 351 -5.85 -39.91 32.20
CA GLU A 351 -4.59 -39.83 31.45
C GLU A 351 -3.47 -39.35 32.37
N GLN A 352 -2.68 -40.32 32.85
CA GLN A 352 -1.41 -40.10 33.54
C GLN A 352 -0.29 -40.45 32.54
N SER A 353 0.35 -39.43 31.98
CA SER A 353 1.41 -39.59 30.97
C SER A 353 2.75 -39.90 31.61
N SER A 354 3.07 -41.20 31.61
CA SER A 354 4.43 -41.74 31.79
C SER A 354 5.23 -41.52 30.51
N TRP A 355 6.41 -40.93 30.62
CA TRP A 355 7.43 -40.88 29.57
C TRP A 355 8.57 -41.81 29.97
N ASP A 356 8.69 -42.95 29.28
CA ASP A 356 9.91 -43.73 29.25
C ASP A 356 10.89 -43.16 28.22
N PRO A 357 12.17 -42.97 28.58
CA PRO A 357 13.24 -42.69 27.64
C PRO A 357 14.03 -43.97 27.38
N ASP A 358 14.03 -44.49 26.15
CA ASP A 358 15.18 -45.25 25.63
C ASP A 358 15.00 -45.54 24.14
N LEU A 359 15.78 -44.84 23.32
CA LEU A 359 16.30 -45.33 22.05
C LEU A 359 17.41 -44.40 21.58
N THR A 360 18.59 -44.71 22.11
CA THR A 360 19.89 -44.30 21.60
C THR A 360 20.06 -44.84 20.18
N ASN A 361 20.06 -43.93 19.20
CA ASN A 361 20.70 -44.19 17.91
C ASN A 361 21.51 -42.96 17.51
N THR A 362 22.64 -42.81 18.21
CA THR A 362 23.73 -41.92 17.83
C THR A 362 24.47 -42.54 16.66
N ASN A 363 24.39 -41.94 15.48
CA ASN A 363 25.53 -41.65 14.58
C ASN A 363 25.04 -40.97 13.30
N ALA A 364 25.81 -39.99 12.83
CA ALA A 364 25.65 -39.18 11.62
C ALA A 364 24.70 -37.96 11.73
N PHE A 365 25.22 -36.83 12.23
CA PHE A 365 25.26 -35.54 11.50
C PHE A 365 26.01 -34.50 12.33
N ASN A 366 27.32 -34.73 12.52
CA ASN A 366 28.20 -33.74 13.13
C ASN A 366 28.80 -32.86 12.03
N LYS A 367 28.07 -31.79 11.67
CA LYS A 367 28.66 -30.59 11.03
C LYS A 367 27.75 -29.38 11.27
N GLN A 368 27.79 -28.83 12.47
CA GLN A 368 27.41 -27.44 12.71
C GLN A 368 28.63 -26.66 13.21
N PRO A 369 29.24 -25.88 12.32
CA PRO A 369 29.66 -24.54 12.69
C PRO A 369 29.17 -23.53 11.64
N THR A 370 28.55 -22.42 12.07
CA THR A 370 28.44 -21.08 11.42
C THR A 370 27.17 -20.28 11.78
N GLN A 371 26.12 -20.90 12.32
CA GLN A 371 24.82 -20.22 12.54
C GLN A 371 24.82 -19.19 13.69
N PHE A 372 25.75 -19.30 14.64
CA PHE A 372 25.87 -18.33 15.75
C PHE A 372 26.50 -17.00 15.29
N ASN A 373 27.35 -17.03 14.26
CA ASN A 373 28.01 -15.84 13.73
C ASN A 373 27.01 -14.92 13.01
N VAL A 374 25.96 -15.44 12.38
CA VAL A 374 25.00 -14.60 11.63
C VAL A 374 24.16 -13.71 12.56
N VAL A 375 23.78 -14.21 13.75
CA VAL A 375 23.01 -13.41 14.71
C VAL A 375 23.88 -12.32 15.36
N ILE A 376 25.13 -12.64 15.69
CA ILE A 376 26.11 -11.66 16.16
C ILE A 376 26.39 -10.64 15.06
N ILE A 377 26.57 -11.07 13.80
CA ILE A 377 26.76 -10.16 12.65
C ILE A 377 25.54 -9.25 12.47
N VAL A 378 24.30 -9.74 12.59
CA VAL A 378 23.12 -8.86 12.46
C VAL A 378 23.02 -7.87 13.62
N ILE A 379 23.29 -8.28 14.85
CA ILE A 379 23.29 -7.36 16.01
C ILE A 379 24.44 -6.35 15.91
N VAL A 380 25.62 -6.79 15.47
CA VAL A 380 26.80 -5.94 15.24
C VAL A 380 26.57 -5.00 14.05
N VAL A 381 25.93 -5.44 12.97
CA VAL A 381 25.60 -4.60 11.82
C VAL A 381 24.52 -3.58 12.19
N VAL A 382 23.47 -3.97 12.92
CA VAL A 382 22.46 -3.02 13.42
C VAL A 382 23.10 -2.04 14.42
N GLY A 383 23.99 -2.51 15.29
CA GLY A 383 24.78 -1.68 16.19
C GLY A 383 25.70 -0.70 15.46
N ILE A 384 26.43 -1.17 14.44
CA ILE A 384 27.34 -0.36 13.59
C ILE A 384 26.54 0.63 12.75
N VAL A 385 25.36 0.28 12.25
CA VAL A 385 24.49 1.22 11.51
C VAL A 385 23.95 2.30 12.45
N LEU A 386 23.55 1.94 13.68
CA LEU A 386 23.10 2.91 14.68
C LEU A 386 24.25 3.82 15.15
N VAL A 387 25.41 3.24 15.46
CA VAL A 387 26.63 3.99 15.85
C VAL A 387 27.15 4.82 14.68
N GLY A 388 27.11 4.31 13.45
CA GLY A 388 27.50 5.01 12.23
C GLY A 388 26.55 6.15 11.88
N ALA A 389 25.25 6.02 12.14
CA ALA A 389 24.31 7.12 12.04
C ALA A 389 24.57 8.20 13.10
N ILE A 390 24.95 7.81 14.33
CA ILE A 390 25.34 8.75 15.40
C ILE A 390 26.67 9.46 15.06
N ILE A 391 27.68 8.74 14.56
CA ILE A 391 28.96 9.32 14.14
C ILE A 391 28.79 10.20 12.90
N GLY A 392 28.01 9.74 11.91
CA GLY A 392 27.71 10.49 10.68
C GLY A 392 26.95 11.79 10.95
N THR A 393 26.06 11.81 11.95
CA THR A 393 25.37 13.03 12.39
C THR A 393 26.32 13.99 13.10
N VAL A 394 27.25 13.51 13.94
CA VAL A 394 28.28 14.36 14.57
C VAL A 394 29.23 14.95 13.50
N VAL A 395 29.66 14.17 12.51
CA VAL A 395 30.56 14.63 11.44
C VAL A 395 29.84 15.58 10.46
N GLY A 396 28.58 15.30 10.12
CA GLY A 396 27.78 16.17 9.25
C GLY A 396 27.52 17.56 9.83
N VAL A 397 27.39 17.65 11.16
CA VAL A 397 27.26 18.92 11.90
C VAL A 397 28.56 19.72 11.88
N ILE A 398 29.72 19.04 11.91
CA ILE A 398 31.03 19.69 11.87
C ILE A 398 31.35 20.20 10.44
N LEU A 399 30.90 19.50 9.40
CA LEU A 399 31.20 19.86 8.00
C LEU A 399 30.29 20.94 7.42
N THR A 400 29.05 21.11 7.91
CA THR A 400 28.10 22.10 7.36
C THR A 400 28.35 23.54 7.80
N GLN A 401 29.34 23.81 8.66
CA GLN A 401 29.70 25.18 9.05
C GLN A 401 30.67 25.90 8.09
N LYS A 402 31.16 25.26 7.01
CA LYS A 402 32.33 25.80 6.27
C LYS A 402 32.12 26.23 4.81
N THR A 403 30.91 26.42 4.30
CA THR A 403 30.74 26.94 2.92
C THR A 403 29.64 27.99 2.80
N LYS A 404 30.04 29.25 2.96
CA LYS A 404 29.31 30.40 2.41
C LYS A 404 30.33 31.40 1.87
N THR A 405 30.81 31.15 0.65
CA THR A 405 31.66 32.07 -0.11
C THR A 405 30.88 32.60 -1.30
N VAL A 406 30.73 33.94 -1.28
CA VAL A 406 30.70 34.90 -2.40
C VAL A 406 29.73 34.58 -3.56
N ALA A 407 28.61 35.32 -3.60
CA ALA A 407 27.77 35.41 -4.78
C ALA A 407 28.15 36.67 -5.58
N ASP A 408 28.39 36.50 -6.87
CA ASP A 408 28.65 37.58 -7.84
C ASP A 408 27.40 38.47 -8.03
N ASN A 409 27.62 39.79 -8.04
CA ASN A 409 26.59 40.83 -8.14
C ASN A 409 26.08 41.01 -9.59
N SER A 410 25.41 40.01 -10.15
CA SER A 410 24.70 40.17 -11.44
C SER A 410 23.25 40.61 -11.23
N LEU A 411 22.79 41.64 -11.94
CA LEU A 411 21.46 42.23 -11.77
C LEU A 411 20.37 41.42 -12.49
N THR A 412 19.21 41.26 -11.84
CA THR A 412 18.06 40.48 -12.32
C THR A 412 17.01 41.36 -13.02
N TYR A 413 15.96 40.74 -13.59
CA TYR A 413 14.90 41.44 -14.32
C TYR A 413 14.26 42.56 -13.48
N ASN A 414 14.06 43.72 -14.09
CA ASN A 414 13.50 44.94 -13.48
C ASN A 414 14.38 45.61 -12.42
N GLU A 415 15.65 45.20 -12.26
CA GLU A 415 16.62 45.94 -11.48
C GLU A 415 17.21 47.10 -12.29
N ALA A 416 17.52 48.20 -11.60
CA ALA A 416 18.07 49.40 -12.22
C ALA A 416 19.49 49.14 -12.72
N CYS A 417 19.74 49.44 -13.99
CA CYS A 417 21.01 49.24 -14.65
C CYS A 417 21.45 50.52 -15.36
N THR A 418 22.76 50.63 -15.61
CA THR A 418 23.30 51.76 -16.37
C THR A 418 23.12 51.47 -17.86
N VAL A 419 22.45 52.37 -18.60
CA VAL A 419 22.22 52.19 -20.05
C VAL A 419 23.56 51.98 -20.77
N GLY A 420 23.69 50.87 -21.50
CA GLY A 420 24.94 50.48 -22.18
C GLY A 420 25.90 49.61 -21.36
N SER A 421 25.57 49.26 -20.12
CA SER A 421 26.39 48.36 -19.29
C SER A 421 25.94 46.90 -19.35
N ASN A 422 26.88 45.96 -19.20
CA ASN A 422 26.64 44.51 -19.15
C ASN A 422 26.27 44.03 -17.73
N GLN A 423 25.58 44.87 -16.94
CA GLN A 423 25.23 44.55 -15.55
C GLN A 423 24.09 43.53 -15.43
N CYS A 424 23.26 43.40 -16.47
CA CYS A 424 22.17 42.44 -16.54
C CYS A 424 22.69 41.04 -16.91
N ILE A 425 22.05 40.00 -16.39
CA ILE A 425 22.42 38.60 -16.69
C ILE A 425 22.19 38.29 -18.18
N SER A 426 23.28 38.29 -18.96
CA SER A 426 23.24 38.03 -20.40
C SER A 426 22.77 36.61 -20.76
N SER A 427 23.01 35.63 -19.89
CA SER A 427 22.52 34.26 -20.06
C SER A 427 20.99 34.13 -19.98
N GLN A 428 20.28 35.16 -19.50
CA GLN A 428 18.82 35.23 -19.45
C GLN A 428 18.23 36.07 -20.61
N ASN A 429 19.04 36.46 -21.59
CA ASN A 429 18.67 37.38 -22.69
C ASN A 429 18.14 38.75 -22.18
N LEU A 430 18.64 39.21 -21.03
CA LEU A 430 18.35 40.53 -20.49
C LEU A 430 19.29 41.57 -21.08
N SER A 431 18.73 42.71 -21.46
CA SER A 431 19.46 43.89 -21.90
C SER A 431 19.03 45.11 -21.09
N CYS A 432 19.96 46.02 -20.79
CA CYS A 432 19.61 47.26 -20.11
C CYS A 432 18.90 48.20 -21.09
N SER A 433 17.58 48.34 -20.94
CA SER A 433 16.76 49.24 -21.76
C SER A 433 15.99 50.19 -20.84
N ASN A 434 16.03 51.49 -21.13
CA ASN A 434 15.43 52.54 -20.30
C ASN A 434 15.89 52.55 -18.83
N GLY A 435 17.14 52.13 -18.57
CA GLY A 435 17.70 52.08 -17.22
C GLY A 435 17.26 50.89 -16.38
N PHE A 436 16.59 49.89 -16.97
CA PHE A 436 16.20 48.65 -16.29
C PHE A 436 16.56 47.41 -17.12
N CYS A 437 16.92 46.32 -16.43
CA CYS A 437 17.14 45.03 -17.09
C CYS A 437 15.80 44.50 -17.63
N SER A 438 15.64 44.47 -18.95
CA SER A 438 14.42 44.01 -19.63
C SER A 438 14.75 43.15 -20.86
N CYS A 439 13.76 42.41 -21.33
CA CYS A 439 13.91 41.54 -22.49
C CYS A 439 14.04 42.35 -23.78
N SER A 440 15.01 41.99 -24.62
CA SER A 440 15.11 42.57 -25.96
C SER A 440 13.90 42.12 -26.80
N SER A 441 13.27 43.03 -27.56
CA SER A 441 12.21 42.65 -28.50
C SER A 441 12.75 41.63 -29.51
N PRO A 442 12.05 40.52 -29.81
CA PRO A 442 10.63 40.21 -29.52
C PRO A 442 10.37 39.38 -28.23
N TYR A 443 11.36 39.19 -27.36
CA TYR A 443 11.24 38.31 -26.19
C TYR A 443 10.42 38.92 -25.04
N SER A 444 9.80 38.06 -24.24
CA SER A 444 9.02 38.44 -23.06
C SER A 444 9.54 37.73 -21.80
N TRP A 445 9.41 38.36 -20.64
CA TRP A 445 9.93 37.80 -19.39
C TRP A 445 9.04 36.67 -18.88
N ASN A 446 9.61 35.48 -18.72
CA ASN A 446 8.93 34.35 -18.11
C ASN A 446 9.38 34.21 -16.65
N SER A 447 8.48 34.51 -15.71
CA SER A 447 8.76 34.46 -14.27
C SER A 447 9.03 33.04 -13.74
N VAL A 448 8.64 32.01 -14.48
CA VAL A 448 8.85 30.60 -14.10
C VAL A 448 10.24 30.13 -14.48
N THR A 449 10.68 30.42 -15.72
CA THR A 449 12.01 30.04 -16.20
C THR A 449 13.08 31.09 -15.86
N THR A 450 12.68 32.25 -15.34
CA THR A 450 13.55 33.40 -15.05
C THR A 450 14.42 33.79 -16.25
N SER A 451 13.86 33.76 -17.46
CA SER A 451 14.55 34.10 -18.70
C SER A 451 13.59 34.72 -19.71
N CYS A 452 14.14 35.47 -20.67
CA CYS A 452 13.37 36.05 -21.77
C CYS A 452 13.16 35.02 -22.88
N THR A 453 11.90 34.64 -23.13
CA THR A 453 11.50 33.64 -24.14
C THR A 453 10.40 34.18 -25.06
N TYR A 454 10.18 33.54 -26.21
CA TYR A 454 8.97 33.77 -27.02
C TYR A 454 7.71 33.45 -26.20
N LEU A 455 6.59 34.11 -26.52
CA LEU A 455 5.33 33.79 -25.88
C LEU A 455 4.85 32.40 -26.31
N THR A 456 4.53 31.57 -25.32
CA THR A 456 4.00 30.22 -25.51
C THR A 456 2.47 30.22 -25.58
N TYR A 457 1.88 29.08 -25.89
CA TYR A 457 0.43 28.91 -25.99
C TYR A 457 -0.33 29.52 -24.79
N ASN A 458 -1.43 30.22 -25.09
CA ASN A 458 -2.33 30.90 -24.15
C ASN A 458 -1.75 32.10 -23.39
N GLN A 459 -0.60 32.64 -23.80
CA GLN A 459 -0.09 33.91 -23.27
C GLN A 459 -0.63 35.09 -24.08
N SER A 460 -0.97 36.19 -23.41
CA SER A 460 -1.48 37.41 -24.05
C SER A 460 -0.42 38.05 -24.93
N CYS A 461 -0.80 38.41 -26.15
CA CYS A 461 0.10 38.98 -27.16
C CYS A 461 -0.56 40.22 -27.79
N THR A 462 0.28 41.13 -28.26
CA THR A 462 -0.12 42.41 -28.89
C THR A 462 0.31 42.49 -30.35
N ALA A 463 1.30 41.68 -30.76
CA ALA A 463 1.78 41.59 -32.13
C ALA A 463 2.05 40.13 -32.52
N SER A 464 1.91 39.83 -33.81
CA SER A 464 2.06 38.47 -34.37
C SER A 464 3.46 37.87 -34.22
N ASN A 465 4.50 38.70 -34.13
CA ASN A 465 5.89 38.28 -33.97
C ASN A 465 6.29 37.95 -32.52
N GLN A 466 5.38 38.09 -31.54
CA GLN A 466 5.65 37.78 -30.14
C GLN A 466 5.43 36.30 -29.81
N CYS A 467 4.57 35.62 -30.59
CA CYS A 467 4.32 34.19 -30.45
C CYS A 467 5.39 33.39 -31.19
N ASP A 468 5.70 32.19 -30.69
CA ASP A 468 6.66 31.31 -31.34
C ASP A 468 6.14 30.80 -32.69
N SER A 469 6.62 31.40 -33.77
CA SER A 469 6.24 31.02 -35.13
C SER A 469 6.80 29.67 -35.56
N SER A 470 7.80 29.12 -34.84
CA SER A 470 8.36 27.80 -35.15
C SER A 470 7.39 26.65 -34.83
N VAL A 471 6.34 26.93 -34.05
CA VAL A 471 5.31 25.96 -33.64
C VAL A 471 3.89 26.32 -34.12
N ASP A 472 3.79 27.15 -35.18
CA ASP A 472 2.53 27.61 -35.80
C ASP A 472 1.57 28.37 -34.86
N LEU A 473 2.10 29.09 -33.85
CA LEU A 473 1.29 29.97 -33.02
C LEU A 473 1.05 31.32 -33.72
N THR A 474 -0.19 31.78 -33.69
CA THR A 474 -0.60 33.09 -34.20
C THR A 474 -1.18 33.95 -33.08
N CYS A 475 -0.88 35.24 -33.09
CA CYS A 475 -1.43 36.17 -32.12
C CYS A 475 -2.82 36.65 -32.56
N THR A 476 -3.86 36.31 -31.80
CA THR A 476 -5.22 36.86 -31.95
C THR A 476 -5.71 37.56 -30.68
N GLY A 477 -4.77 38.10 -29.89
CA GLY A 477 -4.96 38.60 -28.51
C GLY A 477 -4.34 37.67 -27.46
N THR A 478 -4.29 36.37 -27.74
CA THR A 478 -3.44 35.39 -27.07
C THR A 478 -2.75 34.52 -28.13
N CYS A 479 -1.59 33.94 -27.80
CA CYS A 479 -0.91 33.00 -28.69
C CYS A 479 -1.71 31.70 -28.76
N THR A 480 -2.40 31.48 -29.88
CA THR A 480 -3.23 30.29 -30.11
C THR A 480 -2.79 29.60 -31.40
N CYS A 481 -3.11 28.31 -31.51
CA CYS A 481 -2.94 27.60 -32.76
C CYS A 481 -3.89 28.16 -33.81
N ASN A 482 -3.44 28.26 -35.07
CA ASN A 482 -4.32 28.59 -36.18
C ASN A 482 -5.55 27.67 -36.19
N ASN A 483 -6.73 28.22 -36.53
CA ASN A 483 -8.11 27.81 -36.20
C ASN A 483 -8.54 26.34 -36.47
N LEU A 484 -7.65 25.46 -36.94
CA LEU A 484 -7.91 24.04 -37.21
C LEU A 484 -6.97 23.09 -36.46
N LYS A 485 -5.95 23.61 -35.76
CA LYS A 485 -4.97 22.84 -34.99
C LYS A 485 -5.21 23.00 -33.49
N VAL A 486 -4.90 21.96 -32.72
CA VAL A 486 -4.97 21.93 -31.25
C VAL A 486 -3.54 21.87 -30.70
N TRP A 487 -3.31 22.55 -29.59
CA TRP A 487 -2.02 22.52 -28.90
C TRP A 487 -1.78 21.16 -28.25
N ASN A 488 -0.72 20.46 -28.65
CA ASN A 488 -0.27 19.22 -28.03
C ASN A 488 1.14 19.41 -27.47
N ILE A 489 1.21 19.62 -26.14
CA ILE A 489 2.39 19.70 -25.26
C ILE A 489 3.45 20.73 -25.68
N SER A 490 3.94 20.67 -26.91
CA SER A 490 4.98 21.53 -27.48
C SER A 490 4.66 22.09 -28.88
N THR A 491 3.64 21.58 -29.60
CA THR A 491 3.36 22.01 -30.99
C THR A 491 1.87 22.04 -31.32
N CYS A 492 1.48 22.87 -32.29
CA CYS A 492 0.13 22.85 -32.86
C CYS A 492 -0.02 21.66 -33.83
N VAL A 493 -0.85 20.69 -33.46
CA VAL A 493 -1.11 19.49 -34.27
C VAL A 493 -2.60 19.41 -34.64
N CYS A 494 -2.95 18.65 -35.67
CA CYS A 494 -4.35 18.36 -35.91
C CYS A 494 -4.97 17.58 -34.71
N PRO A 495 -6.26 17.81 -34.38
CA PRO A 495 -6.95 17.06 -33.34
C PRO A 495 -6.77 15.54 -33.47
N ALA A 496 -6.81 14.82 -32.35
CA ALA A 496 -6.75 13.36 -32.35
C ALA A 496 -7.84 12.77 -33.29
N GLY A 497 -7.44 11.87 -34.19
CA GLY A 497 -8.33 11.28 -35.19
C GLY A 497 -8.48 12.09 -36.47
N THR A 498 -7.63 13.10 -36.69
CA THR A 498 -7.54 13.85 -37.95
C THR A 498 -6.10 13.84 -38.48
N PHE A 499 -5.92 14.05 -39.78
CA PHE A 499 -4.61 14.14 -40.43
C PHE A 499 -4.52 15.39 -41.31
N LEU A 500 -3.29 15.82 -41.62
CA LEU A 500 -3.04 16.97 -42.46
C LEU A 500 -3.08 16.54 -43.95
N ASN A 501 -3.99 17.11 -44.73
CA ASN A 501 -4.02 16.87 -46.18
C ASN A 501 -2.95 17.69 -46.91
N SER A 502 -2.83 17.51 -48.24
CA SER A 502 -1.88 18.24 -49.09
C SER A 502 -2.11 19.77 -49.13
N SER A 503 -3.27 20.25 -48.66
CA SER A 503 -3.60 21.67 -48.55
C SER A 503 -3.38 22.24 -47.14
N ASN A 504 -2.69 21.53 -46.25
CA ASN A 504 -2.48 21.89 -44.84
C ASN A 504 -3.77 22.06 -44.01
N ILE A 505 -4.86 21.37 -44.38
CA ILE A 505 -6.14 21.37 -43.67
C ILE A 505 -6.28 20.03 -42.92
N CYS A 506 -6.69 20.09 -41.65
CA CYS A 506 -6.99 18.89 -40.86
C CYS A 506 -8.28 18.22 -41.37
N GLN A 507 -8.18 16.97 -41.80
CA GLN A 507 -9.31 16.13 -42.25
C GLN A 507 -9.51 14.96 -41.30
N THR A 508 -10.75 14.52 -41.10
CA THR A 508 -11.08 13.34 -40.29
C THR A 508 -10.39 12.10 -40.84
N GLY A 509 -9.74 11.35 -39.96
CA GLY A 509 -9.06 10.11 -40.27
C GLY A 509 -10.02 9.06 -40.83
N TYR A 510 -9.52 8.30 -41.80
CA TYR A 510 -10.27 7.26 -42.45
C TYR A 510 -10.57 6.08 -41.51
N THR A 511 -11.78 5.54 -41.61
CA THR A 511 -12.27 4.40 -40.84
C THR A 511 -11.86 3.06 -41.48
N VAL A 512 -12.11 1.95 -40.78
CA VAL A 512 -11.75 0.60 -41.25
C VAL A 512 -12.27 0.35 -42.67
N ASN A 513 -11.41 -0.24 -43.53
CA ASN A 513 -11.64 -0.55 -44.95
C ASN A 513 -11.74 0.64 -45.93
N GLN A 514 -11.62 1.88 -45.47
CA GLN A 514 -11.51 3.03 -46.38
C GLN A 514 -10.15 3.07 -47.08
N SER A 515 -10.12 3.58 -48.32
CA SER A 515 -8.91 3.66 -49.15
C SER A 515 -7.94 4.71 -48.64
N CYS A 516 -6.67 4.36 -48.51
CA CYS A 516 -5.60 5.24 -48.06
C CYS A 516 -4.35 5.07 -48.95
N THR A 517 -3.45 6.04 -48.88
CA THR A 517 -2.16 6.00 -49.61
C THR A 517 -1.14 5.26 -48.76
N MET A 518 -0.45 4.25 -49.31
CA MET A 518 0.55 3.48 -48.55
C MET A 518 1.59 4.40 -47.89
N GLY A 519 1.85 4.19 -46.60
CA GLY A 519 2.80 4.99 -45.80
C GLY A 519 2.24 6.32 -45.27
N SER A 520 0.99 6.66 -45.56
CA SER A 520 0.35 7.88 -45.05
C SER A 520 -0.35 7.67 -43.69
N ASN A 521 -0.42 8.75 -42.89
CA ASN A 521 -1.16 8.78 -41.63
C ASN A 521 -2.65 9.12 -41.84
N GLN A 522 -3.23 8.72 -42.98
CA GLN A 522 -4.62 9.06 -43.33
C GLN A 522 -5.66 8.30 -42.51
N CYS A 523 -5.28 7.18 -41.89
CA CYS A 523 -6.17 6.38 -41.06
C CYS A 523 -6.31 6.96 -39.65
N ASP A 524 -7.47 6.75 -39.01
CA ASP A 524 -7.71 7.20 -37.65
C ASP A 524 -6.84 6.42 -36.63
N SER A 525 -5.70 7.02 -36.27
CA SER A 525 -4.72 6.44 -35.35
C SER A 525 -5.25 6.32 -33.92
N THR A 526 -6.27 7.09 -33.53
CA THR A 526 -6.90 6.97 -32.20
C THR A 526 -7.63 5.65 -32.03
N LYS A 527 -8.08 5.07 -33.15
CA LYS A 527 -8.66 3.74 -33.22
C LYS A 527 -7.61 2.66 -33.47
N GLY A 528 -6.32 3.01 -33.52
CA GLY A 528 -5.21 2.09 -33.78
C GLY A 528 -5.14 1.58 -35.22
N LEU A 529 -5.77 2.26 -36.17
CA LEU A 529 -5.73 1.93 -37.60
C LEU A 529 -4.46 2.47 -38.26
N TYR A 530 -3.95 1.75 -39.26
CA TYR A 530 -2.87 2.21 -40.13
C TYR A 530 -3.15 1.77 -41.57
N CYS A 531 -2.51 2.44 -42.52
CA CYS A 531 -2.70 2.16 -43.93
C CYS A 531 -1.86 0.95 -44.34
N ASN A 532 -2.51 -0.13 -44.74
CA ASN A 532 -1.86 -1.35 -45.22
C ASN A 532 -2.61 -1.87 -46.44
N ASN A 533 -1.88 -2.14 -47.53
CA ASN A 533 -2.45 -2.47 -48.85
C ASN A 533 -3.52 -1.49 -49.33
N SER A 534 -3.23 -0.19 -49.17
CA SER A 534 -4.12 0.92 -49.53
C SER A 534 -5.49 0.92 -48.84
N ARG A 535 -5.63 0.22 -47.70
CA ARG A 535 -6.82 0.27 -46.85
C ARG A 535 -6.46 0.49 -45.39
N CYS A 536 -7.33 1.20 -44.67
CA CYS A 536 -7.17 1.37 -43.23
C CYS A 536 -7.60 0.10 -42.49
N GLN A 537 -6.66 -0.53 -41.79
CA GLN A 537 -6.90 -1.78 -41.08
C GLN A 537 -6.10 -1.85 -39.77
N CYS A 538 -6.50 -2.76 -38.88
CA CYS A 538 -5.73 -3.10 -37.68
C CYS A 538 -4.51 -3.92 -38.04
N ASP A 539 -3.51 -3.95 -37.16
CA ASP A 539 -2.32 -4.76 -37.38
C ASP A 539 -2.68 -6.20 -37.08
N TYR A 540 -3.03 -6.97 -38.11
CA TYR A 540 -3.52 -8.33 -37.94
C TYR A 540 -2.56 -9.24 -37.18
N SER A 541 -1.26 -8.90 -37.12
CA SER A 541 -0.27 -9.67 -36.37
C SER A 541 -0.42 -9.55 -34.85
N THR A 542 -0.85 -8.38 -34.36
CA THR A 542 -0.89 -8.05 -32.92
C THR A 542 -2.23 -7.54 -32.42
N LYS A 543 -3.13 -7.15 -33.31
CA LYS A 543 -4.41 -6.49 -33.00
C LYS A 543 -5.56 -7.06 -33.84
N TYR A 544 -6.78 -6.83 -33.36
CA TYR A 544 -8.02 -7.16 -34.05
C TYR A 544 -9.02 -6.01 -33.95
N TRP A 545 -9.94 -5.91 -34.90
CA TRP A 545 -10.98 -4.87 -34.91
C TRP A 545 -12.13 -5.28 -33.99
N ASN A 546 -12.34 -4.54 -32.91
CA ASN A 546 -13.47 -4.77 -32.02
C ASN A 546 -14.69 -3.97 -32.50
N ILE A 547 -15.71 -4.67 -32.98
CA ILE A 547 -16.92 -4.06 -33.55
C ILE A 547 -17.71 -3.28 -32.49
N ASN A 548 -17.67 -3.71 -31.22
CA ASN A 548 -18.43 -3.06 -30.14
C ASN A 548 -17.83 -1.72 -29.73
N PHE A 549 -16.50 -1.60 -29.76
CA PHE A 549 -15.79 -0.38 -29.36
C PHE A 549 -15.31 0.48 -30.54
N LEU A 550 -15.40 -0.04 -31.77
CA LEU A 550 -14.90 0.60 -32.99
C LEU A 550 -13.41 0.98 -32.89
N THR A 551 -12.60 0.12 -32.25
CA THR A 551 -11.16 0.30 -32.04
C THR A 551 -10.38 -0.99 -32.30
N CYS A 552 -9.12 -0.86 -32.69
CA CYS A 552 -8.17 -1.97 -32.78
C CYS A 552 -7.64 -2.32 -31.39
N ASN A 553 -8.06 -3.45 -30.86
CA ASN A 553 -7.60 -3.96 -29.56
C ASN A 553 -6.44 -4.93 -29.76
N SER A 554 -5.53 -5.02 -28.79
CA SER A 554 -4.49 -6.04 -28.79
C SER A 554 -5.12 -7.44 -28.77
N ARG A 555 -4.57 -8.36 -29.56
CA ARG A 555 -4.94 -9.77 -29.53
C ARG A 555 -4.55 -10.37 -28.18
N LEU A 556 -5.38 -11.30 -27.74
CA LEU A 556 -5.29 -11.98 -26.46
C LEU A 556 -4.23 -13.09 -26.50
N ASN A 557 -3.47 -13.19 -25.42
CA ASN A 557 -2.45 -14.23 -25.20
C ASN A 557 -3.08 -15.54 -24.74
N TYR A 558 -2.28 -16.62 -24.73
CA TYR A 558 -2.68 -17.90 -24.16
C TYR A 558 -3.25 -17.73 -22.75
N SER A 559 -4.38 -18.38 -22.46
CA SER A 559 -5.14 -18.34 -21.19
C SER A 559 -5.93 -17.06 -20.87
N GLU A 560 -5.95 -16.06 -21.76
CA GLU A 560 -6.82 -14.89 -21.61
C GLU A 560 -8.22 -15.15 -22.16
N MET A 561 -9.25 -14.54 -21.55
CA MET A 561 -10.65 -14.80 -21.89
C MET A 561 -11.05 -14.17 -23.23
N CYS A 562 -11.59 -14.97 -24.15
CA CYS A 562 -11.96 -14.59 -25.52
C CYS A 562 -13.46 -14.83 -25.80
N VAL A 563 -13.99 -14.20 -26.85
CA VAL A 563 -15.37 -14.42 -27.33
C VAL A 563 -15.35 -15.02 -28.74
N TYR A 564 -14.41 -14.58 -29.57
CA TYR A 564 -14.24 -15.03 -30.95
C TYR A 564 -12.78 -15.42 -31.24
N ASP A 565 -12.55 -16.30 -32.22
CA ASP A 565 -11.19 -16.67 -32.66
C ASP A 565 -10.35 -15.46 -33.10
N SER A 566 -11.01 -14.42 -33.62
CA SER A 566 -10.36 -13.16 -34.01
C SER A 566 -9.74 -12.41 -32.83
N ASP A 567 -10.18 -12.68 -31.60
CA ASP A 567 -9.68 -11.99 -30.40
C ASP A 567 -8.30 -12.52 -30.01
N CYS A 568 -7.97 -13.77 -30.35
CA CYS A 568 -6.73 -14.44 -29.96
C CYS A 568 -5.58 -14.16 -30.93
N LEU A 569 -4.33 -14.42 -30.53
CA LEU A 569 -3.19 -14.45 -31.47
C LEU A 569 -3.45 -15.44 -32.63
N PRO A 570 -2.92 -15.22 -33.85
CA PRO A 570 -3.27 -16.03 -35.03
C PRO A 570 -3.01 -17.55 -34.91
N THR A 571 -2.17 -17.97 -33.96
CA THR A 571 -1.88 -19.39 -33.68
C THR A 571 -2.82 -20.02 -32.66
N LEU A 572 -3.68 -19.23 -32.02
CA LEU A 572 -4.61 -19.62 -30.96
C LEU A 572 -6.06 -19.54 -31.50
N ILE A 573 -6.92 -20.37 -30.95
CA ILE A 573 -8.36 -20.36 -31.18
C ILE A 573 -9.10 -20.09 -29.88
N CYS A 574 -10.32 -19.58 -29.97
CA CYS A 574 -11.25 -19.45 -28.89
C CYS A 574 -12.23 -20.63 -28.94
N PRO A 575 -11.99 -21.72 -28.20
CA PRO A 575 -12.75 -22.95 -28.35
C PRO A 575 -14.22 -22.74 -27.94
N THR A 576 -15.10 -22.62 -28.93
CA THR A 576 -16.55 -22.68 -28.73
C THR A 576 -16.91 -24.16 -28.65
N VAL A 577 -17.03 -24.71 -27.45
CA VAL A 577 -17.41 -26.13 -27.30
C VAL A 577 -18.89 -26.28 -27.67
N PRO A 578 -19.26 -26.93 -28.80
CA PRO A 578 -20.65 -27.19 -29.11
C PRO A 578 -21.09 -28.44 -28.36
N GLY A 579 -22.12 -28.34 -27.51
CA GLY A 579 -22.86 -29.52 -27.04
C GLY A 579 -22.51 -30.13 -25.68
N VAL A 580 -21.84 -29.42 -24.77
CA VAL A 580 -21.72 -29.89 -23.36
C VAL A 580 -22.75 -29.21 -22.47
N CYS A 581 -23.74 -29.97 -21.99
CA CYS A 581 -24.75 -29.48 -21.05
C CYS A 581 -24.12 -28.94 -19.76
N ASN A 582 -24.49 -27.70 -19.46
CA ASN A 582 -23.90 -26.83 -18.46
C ASN A 582 -24.39 -27.19 -17.05
N CYS A 583 -23.64 -28.04 -16.35
CA CYS A 583 -23.88 -28.36 -14.94
C CYS A 583 -22.63 -28.11 -14.09
N SER A 584 -22.22 -26.85 -13.91
CA SER A 584 -21.54 -26.35 -12.70
C SER A 584 -21.45 -24.83 -12.68
N ARG A 585 -21.49 -24.20 -11.50
CA ARG A 585 -21.46 -22.73 -11.27
C ARG A 585 -20.11 -22.05 -11.59
N TYR A 586 -19.28 -22.65 -12.43
CA TYR A 586 -18.07 -22.06 -12.97
C TYR A 586 -18.13 -22.29 -14.47
N LEU A 587 -18.40 -21.24 -15.24
CA LEU A 587 -18.39 -21.30 -16.70
C LEU A 587 -17.05 -21.92 -17.13
N PRO A 588 -17.01 -22.86 -18.09
CA PRO A 588 -15.77 -23.22 -18.74
C PRO A 588 -15.21 -21.94 -19.36
N ASP A 589 -14.10 -21.46 -18.82
CA ASP A 589 -13.48 -20.20 -19.23
C ASP A 589 -13.17 -20.30 -20.73
N LEU A 590 -13.89 -19.53 -21.57
CA LEU A 590 -13.58 -19.32 -22.97
C LEU A 590 -12.24 -18.59 -23.01
N VAL A 591 -11.14 -19.34 -23.04
CA VAL A 591 -9.78 -18.78 -23.07
C VAL A 591 -9.09 -19.13 -24.36
N CYS A 592 -8.25 -18.21 -24.85
CA CYS A 592 -7.42 -18.47 -26.02
C CYS A 592 -6.52 -19.68 -25.76
N ASN A 593 -6.70 -20.73 -26.56
CA ASN A 593 -5.97 -21.99 -26.44
C ASN A 593 -5.52 -22.45 -27.83
N CYS A 594 -4.55 -23.36 -27.88
CA CYS A 594 -4.26 -24.06 -29.11
C CYS A 594 -5.42 -24.96 -29.51
N ASP A 595 -5.54 -25.26 -30.80
CA ASP A 595 -6.42 -26.33 -31.29
C ASP A 595 -6.12 -27.65 -30.56
N ASN A 596 -7.12 -28.54 -30.46
CA ASN A 596 -7.05 -29.81 -29.74
C ASN A 596 -5.92 -30.73 -30.25
N THR A 597 -5.42 -30.49 -31.47
CA THR A 597 -4.29 -31.19 -32.08
C THR A 597 -2.92 -30.64 -31.66
N LYS A 598 -2.88 -29.49 -30.98
CA LYS A 598 -1.66 -28.77 -30.61
C LYS A 598 -1.62 -28.47 -29.10
N TYR A 599 -0.44 -28.15 -28.60
CA TYR A 599 -0.24 -27.65 -27.24
C TYR A 599 0.60 -26.37 -27.29
N TYR A 600 0.42 -25.50 -26.29
CA TYR A 600 1.18 -24.25 -26.22
C TYR A 600 2.55 -24.52 -25.59
N ASP A 601 3.61 -24.26 -26.33
CA ASP A 601 4.98 -24.36 -25.82
C ASP A 601 5.43 -23.00 -25.25
N PRO A 602 5.62 -22.89 -23.92
CA PRO A 602 5.99 -21.63 -23.29
C PRO A 602 7.40 -21.15 -23.67
N MET A 603 8.26 -22.00 -24.23
CA MET A 603 9.61 -21.63 -24.64
C MET A 603 9.62 -20.94 -26.01
N THR A 604 8.81 -21.43 -26.95
CA THR A 604 8.72 -20.89 -28.32
C THR A 604 7.57 -19.90 -28.51
N LEU A 605 6.65 -19.80 -27.54
CA LEU A 605 5.42 -18.99 -27.61
C LEU A 605 4.54 -19.36 -28.80
N GLN A 606 4.58 -20.62 -29.23
CA GLN A 606 3.83 -21.14 -30.38
C GLN A 606 3.03 -22.40 -30.03
N CYS A 607 1.98 -22.67 -30.80
CA CYS A 607 1.24 -23.92 -30.73
C CYS A 607 1.97 -25.00 -31.52
N VAL A 608 2.48 -26.01 -30.82
CA VAL A 608 3.23 -27.14 -31.38
C VAL A 608 2.30 -28.35 -31.50
N ASN A 609 2.43 -29.15 -32.56
CA ASN A 609 1.63 -30.37 -32.73
C ASN A 609 1.85 -31.34 -31.57
N ARG A 610 0.76 -31.89 -31.05
CA ARG A 610 0.81 -32.96 -30.05
C ARG A 610 1.34 -34.23 -30.70
N ALA A 611 2.16 -34.96 -29.95
CA ALA A 611 2.68 -36.25 -30.36
C ALA A 611 1.56 -37.30 -30.40
N THR A 612 1.53 -38.07 -31.49
CA THR A 612 0.66 -39.23 -31.68
C THR A 612 1.18 -40.43 -30.87
N TYR A 613 0.43 -41.53 -30.87
CA TYR A 613 0.86 -42.78 -30.22
C TYR A 613 2.27 -43.19 -30.68
N GLY A 614 3.15 -43.52 -29.72
CA GLY A 614 4.57 -43.83 -29.95
C GLY A 614 5.49 -42.63 -30.17
N GLY A 615 4.96 -41.42 -30.30
CA GLY A 615 5.76 -40.19 -30.40
C GLY A 615 6.49 -39.87 -29.10
N SER A 616 7.66 -39.24 -29.20
CA SER A 616 8.49 -38.85 -28.05
C SER A 616 7.83 -37.74 -27.22
N CYS A 617 7.88 -37.86 -25.89
CA CYS A 617 7.38 -36.88 -24.94
C CYS A 617 8.36 -36.71 -23.76
N SER A 618 8.30 -35.56 -23.07
CA SER A 618 9.06 -35.36 -21.83
C SER A 618 8.33 -36.01 -20.66
N ALA A 619 9.05 -36.77 -19.82
CA ALA A 619 8.49 -37.59 -18.73
C ALA A 619 7.64 -36.83 -17.69
N SER A 620 7.61 -35.50 -17.73
CA SER A 620 6.80 -34.63 -16.85
C SER A 620 5.67 -33.88 -17.57
N ALA A 621 5.46 -34.10 -18.87
CA ALA A 621 4.63 -33.24 -19.72
C ALA A 621 3.55 -34.02 -20.50
N ASN A 622 2.54 -34.56 -19.81
CA ASN A 622 1.41 -35.25 -20.46
C ASN A 622 0.68 -34.39 -21.52
N TYR A 623 0.78 -33.07 -21.43
CA TYR A 623 0.19 -32.15 -22.40
C TYR A 623 0.87 -32.16 -23.78
N THR A 624 2.03 -32.79 -23.95
CA THR A 624 2.67 -32.93 -25.26
C THR A 624 2.06 -34.04 -26.11
N CYS A 625 1.27 -34.94 -25.52
CA CYS A 625 0.57 -36.01 -26.23
C CYS A 625 -0.85 -35.59 -26.65
N LEU A 626 -1.46 -36.29 -27.62
CA LEU A 626 -2.90 -36.15 -27.91
C LEU A 626 -3.73 -36.35 -26.64
N LEU A 627 -4.89 -35.70 -26.53
CA LEU A 627 -5.73 -35.67 -25.32
C LEU A 627 -6.13 -37.05 -24.77
N THR A 628 -6.09 -38.09 -25.60
CA THR A 628 -6.40 -39.49 -25.23
C THR A 628 -5.18 -40.29 -24.78
N LEU A 629 -3.98 -39.72 -24.84
CA LEU A 629 -2.69 -40.36 -24.54
C LEU A 629 -2.02 -39.69 -23.33
N TYR A 630 -1.14 -40.42 -22.66
CA TYR A 630 -0.26 -39.88 -21.60
C TYR A 630 1.20 -40.24 -21.87
N CYS A 631 2.13 -39.47 -21.29
CA CYS A 631 3.55 -39.72 -21.48
C CYS A 631 4.02 -40.86 -20.57
N ASN A 632 4.42 -41.99 -21.15
CA ASN A 632 4.96 -43.15 -20.45
C ASN A 632 6.39 -43.42 -20.91
N ALA A 633 7.34 -43.35 -19.97
CA ALA A 633 8.76 -43.60 -20.24
C ALA A 633 9.34 -42.81 -21.45
N GLY A 634 8.85 -41.60 -21.68
CA GLY A 634 9.29 -40.74 -22.78
C GLY A 634 8.58 -40.97 -24.12
N THR A 635 7.52 -41.78 -24.16
CA THR A 635 6.67 -41.98 -25.35
C THR A 635 5.18 -41.83 -25.04
N CYS A 636 4.39 -41.33 -25.97
CA CYS A 636 2.95 -41.19 -25.80
C CYS A 636 2.26 -42.55 -25.92
N ALA A 637 1.61 -42.99 -24.84
CA ALA A 637 0.97 -44.30 -24.72
C ALA A 637 -0.49 -44.20 -24.23
N CYS A 638 -1.25 -45.28 -24.46
CA CYS A 638 -2.64 -45.40 -24.00
C CYS A 638 -2.71 -45.77 -22.52
N PRO A 639 -3.67 -45.20 -21.74
CA PRO A 639 -3.94 -45.54 -20.34
C PRO A 639 -3.92 -47.05 -20.07
N THR A 640 -3.41 -47.46 -18.90
CA THR A 640 -3.41 -48.87 -18.48
C THR A 640 -4.82 -49.46 -18.59
N GLY A 641 -4.96 -50.57 -19.34
CA GLY A 641 -6.25 -51.20 -19.63
C GLY A 641 -6.92 -50.75 -20.95
N THR A 642 -6.24 -49.91 -21.74
CA THR A 642 -6.69 -49.52 -23.09
C THR A 642 -5.62 -49.82 -24.13
N THR A 643 -6.04 -50.11 -25.36
CA THR A 643 -5.17 -50.37 -26.51
C THR A 643 -5.39 -49.31 -27.58
N TRP A 644 -4.32 -48.92 -28.27
CA TRP A 644 -4.41 -47.94 -29.35
C TRP A 644 -5.01 -48.57 -30.60
N VAL A 645 -6.12 -47.99 -31.09
CA VAL A 645 -6.75 -48.42 -32.34
C VAL A 645 -6.49 -47.35 -33.39
N ALA A 646 -5.57 -47.63 -34.32
CA ALA A 646 -5.15 -46.68 -35.36
C ALA A 646 -6.31 -46.15 -36.19
N ALA A 647 -7.32 -46.98 -36.46
CA ALA A 647 -8.51 -46.61 -37.24
C ALA A 647 -9.33 -45.48 -36.61
N ASN A 648 -9.36 -45.38 -35.27
CA ASN A 648 -10.16 -44.40 -34.53
C ASN A 648 -9.31 -43.26 -33.95
N THR A 649 -7.98 -43.31 -34.12
CA THR A 649 -7.03 -42.39 -33.47
C THR A 649 -7.28 -42.22 -31.97
N ALA A 650 -7.72 -43.30 -31.30
CA ALA A 650 -8.16 -43.29 -29.92
C ALA A 650 -7.74 -44.57 -29.18
N CYS A 651 -7.61 -44.43 -27.85
CA CYS A 651 -7.41 -45.55 -26.95
C CYS A 651 -8.77 -46.18 -26.62
N VAL A 652 -8.90 -47.48 -26.84
CA VAL A 652 -10.13 -48.23 -26.62
C VAL A 652 -9.88 -49.27 -25.53
N THR A 653 -10.82 -49.44 -24.59
CA THR A 653 -10.73 -50.49 -23.56
C THR A 653 -10.71 -51.86 -24.23
N SER A 654 -9.70 -52.67 -23.91
CA SER A 654 -9.67 -54.07 -24.34
C SER A 654 -10.80 -54.81 -23.63
N GLY A 655 -11.84 -55.18 -24.39
CA GLY A 655 -12.95 -56.00 -23.93
C GLY A 655 -12.54 -57.44 -23.67
#